data_AF-A0A6C0BK78-F1
#
_entry.id   AF-A0A6C0BK78-F1
#
_cell.length_a   1.000
_cell.length_b   1.000
_cell.length_c   1.000
_cell.angle_alpha   90.00
_cell.angle_beta   90.00
_cell.angle_gamma   90.00
#
_symmetry.space_group_name_H-M   'P 1'
#
loop_
_entity.id
_entity.type
_entity.pdbx_description
1 polymer ?
#
loop_
_entity_poly.entity_id
_entity_poly.type
_entity_poly.pdbx_seq_one_letter_code
_entity_poly.pdbx_strand_id
1 'polypeptide(L)'
;MTSSSTSSSNYHLCLNKKGYLIRKDKMSPVVLDQIRKELTVSPLVLPAYQDFVKPTRYEIYQESPNYLYVPRFYGTAKFGPPVRSYLSIGTSMNAPFIYSLFPHQIKAHDTTLKALRETGGGILQIPCGQGKCHSRGTQILMFDGTIKKVEDIVVGDQLMGDDSTPRNVLSLARGRDEMYEIQPVKGNPWGCNKAHILSLKCSTNWSHRFTKGSIHDIELSDFLNYPKSFHGRGTPLKLYKVSITFPTKNVDLDPYMLGYWLGDWKSGGAQITTTNPEVLTYFTEVLETYGLILKQVPSDKITYRIVQAICQTGVVRQWSCEYGANFFLYCLKNYDLINNKHIPMEYKCNSRDVQLKVLAGLIDSDGYQGDNMYQITLVNEHLLDDIVFMCRSLGFATYKSTVQKTCTNSASSRAVREHPDDKYGCVTGTYYQCSISGKGLEEIPVLLAYKKASPRKQIKDALVVGFAVKSIGVGDYYGFEIDGNHRYLLGDFTVTHNTAVAIKIATELQFKTLVVVNKECLMDQWADSIAKFTGGKARIGYIQQDKVAVADKDFVIAMLHSVSQKDYPDELFQDFGFSIVDECHHIASDMFSRALPKITSQYMLGLSATPNRKDGLSHVFHEYLGNVCHSERRSGTNQMCIKRIKLSSQSPLYETLYMKNGIKNNVGMITNLSKHPIRNQLIIEMIRILMRQDRKILLLSGRREHLETIYHLLESAHIMTIHNKPLTFGYYYGNQGGNKKQHKQLLQESAKCDVVLGTLALSSEGLDIPDLNTEILTTPATEVEQSVGRILRKFHDRVNPMVIDLIDDCGNFSRQATVRKKFYQSEEYDVQDWKIPLGDEVRDLQPFLSDLSEFILTPADIKKSARIAGNGTNDDDDDDDESETDRRHKTVKLGKCLLTDTPMGPTPITSTSFKLAPSAPLIQPKLLISASSTAPKPKPKNCLL
;
A
#
# COMPACT_ATOMS: atom_id res chain seq x y z
N MET A 1 52.50 3.53 30.84
CA MET A 1 53.83 2.90 31.10
C MET A 1 53.74 1.43 30.74
N THR A 2 54.88 0.82 30.39
CA THR A 2 55.15 -0.64 30.38
C THR A 2 54.03 -1.60 29.95
N SER A 3 54.19 -2.19 28.77
CA SER A 3 53.49 -3.40 28.33
C SER A 3 53.72 -4.58 29.29
N SER A 4 52.65 -5.12 29.87
CA SER A 4 52.67 -6.40 30.59
C SER A 4 52.05 -7.51 29.73
N SER A 5 52.88 -8.35 29.11
CA SER A 5 52.44 -9.53 28.36
C SER A 5 51.95 -10.63 29.32
N THR A 6 50.68 -10.59 29.71
CA THR A 6 50.05 -11.66 30.49
C THR A 6 49.76 -12.89 29.63
N SER A 7 50.05 -14.06 30.18
CA SER A 7 49.99 -15.37 29.51
C SER A 7 48.58 -15.75 29.03
N SER A 8 48.53 -16.49 27.92
CA SER A 8 47.33 -17.19 27.45
C SER A 8 46.87 -18.25 28.47
N SER A 9 45.85 -17.93 29.25
CA SER A 9 45.29 -18.79 30.29
C SER A 9 44.33 -19.85 29.74
N ASN A 10 44.36 -21.05 30.33
CA ASN A 10 43.62 -22.24 29.86
C ASN A 10 42.10 -22.18 30.15
N TYR A 11 41.40 -21.29 29.47
CA TYR A 11 39.95 -21.36 29.32
C TYR A 11 39.61 -22.37 28.22
N HIS A 12 38.78 -23.39 28.50
CA HIS A 12 38.16 -24.20 27.44
C HIS A 12 37.02 -23.40 26.80
N LEU A 13 37.39 -22.46 25.93
CA LEU A 13 36.48 -21.63 25.14
C LEU A 13 35.97 -22.45 23.97
N CYS A 14 34.77 -22.99 24.09
CA CYS A 14 34.14 -23.81 23.04
C CYS A 14 32.88 -23.10 22.52
N LEU A 15 32.46 -23.39 21.29
CA LEU A 15 31.18 -22.89 20.74
C LEU A 15 30.28 -24.07 20.44
N ASN A 16 29.01 -24.03 20.86
CA ASN A 16 27.99 -24.98 20.42
C ASN A 16 26.66 -24.25 20.16
N LYS A 17 25.61 -25.02 19.89
CA LYS A 17 24.27 -24.49 19.55
C LYS A 17 23.64 -23.61 20.64
N LYS A 18 23.91 -23.89 21.93
CA LYS A 18 23.41 -23.08 23.06
C LYS A 18 24.21 -21.80 23.27
N GLY A 19 25.25 -21.59 22.46
CA GLY A 19 26.11 -20.41 22.48
C GLY A 19 27.57 -20.77 22.77
N TYR A 20 28.32 -19.78 23.24
CA TYR A 20 29.71 -19.86 23.61
C TYR A 20 29.82 -20.41 25.05
N LEU A 21 30.63 -21.44 25.26
CA LEU A 21 30.77 -22.17 26.52
C LEU A 21 31.92 -21.59 27.35
N ILE A 22 31.65 -21.35 28.63
CA ILE A 22 32.63 -20.92 29.62
C ILE A 22 32.60 -21.96 30.77
N ARG A 23 33.74 -22.63 31.01
CA ARG A 23 33.91 -23.52 32.17
C ARG A 23 33.97 -22.72 33.46
N LYS A 24 33.07 -22.99 34.41
CA LYS A 24 33.05 -22.26 35.68
C LYS A 24 34.29 -22.52 36.53
N ASP A 25 34.80 -23.75 36.55
CA ASP A 25 36.01 -24.15 37.28
C ASP A 25 37.31 -23.58 36.70
N LYS A 26 37.22 -22.78 35.64
CA LYS A 26 38.34 -22.08 34.98
C LYS A 26 38.18 -20.55 34.98
N MET A 27 37.12 -20.02 35.60
CA MET A 27 36.88 -18.59 35.79
C MET A 27 36.80 -18.24 37.27
N SER A 28 37.15 -17.00 37.65
CA SER A 28 36.91 -16.55 39.02
C SER A 28 35.41 -16.31 39.27
N PRO A 29 34.91 -16.49 40.50
CA PRO A 29 33.51 -16.20 40.82
C PRO A 29 33.09 -14.76 40.48
N VAL A 30 34.01 -13.80 40.63
CA VAL A 30 33.80 -12.38 40.30
C VAL A 30 33.56 -12.19 38.80
N VAL A 31 34.34 -12.85 37.93
CA VAL A 31 34.16 -12.77 36.47
C VAL A 31 32.87 -13.47 36.05
N LEU A 32 32.52 -14.60 36.66
CA LEU A 32 31.24 -15.28 36.40
C LEU A 32 30.04 -14.41 36.78
N ASP A 33 30.07 -13.76 37.94
CA ASP A 33 29.00 -12.85 38.38
C ASP A 33 28.88 -11.62 37.46
N GLN A 34 30.02 -11.04 37.06
CA GLN A 34 30.04 -9.96 36.09
C GLN A 34 29.41 -10.38 34.74
N ILE A 35 29.69 -11.59 34.24
CA ILE A 35 29.09 -12.10 33.00
C ILE A 35 27.56 -12.25 33.16
N ARG A 36 27.08 -12.84 34.26
CA ARG A 36 25.63 -12.94 34.52
C ARG A 36 24.99 -11.55 34.56
N LYS A 37 25.64 -10.58 35.22
CA LYS A 37 25.14 -9.20 35.34
C LYS A 37 25.07 -8.47 34.00
N GLU A 38 26.02 -8.70 33.09
CA GLU A 38 26.01 -8.13 31.74
C GLU A 38 24.96 -8.80 30.83
N LEU A 39 24.67 -10.09 31.03
CA LEU A 39 23.71 -10.87 30.24
C LEU A 39 22.32 -11.02 30.90
N THR A 40 22.10 -10.39 32.05
CA THR A 40 20.78 -10.21 32.67
C THR A 40 20.19 -8.90 32.16
N VAL A 41 19.53 -8.99 31.01
CA VAL A 41 19.03 -7.81 30.29
C VAL A 41 17.69 -7.37 30.85
N SER A 42 17.37 -6.09 30.65
CA SER A 42 16.11 -5.50 31.07
C SER A 42 15.75 -4.35 30.13
N PRO A 43 14.50 -4.23 29.64
CA PRO A 43 14.06 -3.08 28.87
C PRO A 43 14.42 -1.77 29.60
N LEU A 44 14.96 -0.80 28.87
CA LEU A 44 15.32 0.52 29.41
C LEU A 44 14.06 1.30 29.77
N VAL A 45 13.55 1.06 30.98
CA VAL A 45 12.47 1.87 31.54
C VAL A 45 13.06 3.25 31.83
N LEU A 46 12.55 4.25 31.11
CA LEU A 46 12.93 5.65 31.25
C LEU A 46 12.79 6.08 32.74
N PRO A 47 13.69 6.93 33.28
CA PRO A 47 13.65 7.35 34.69
C PRO A 47 12.35 8.00 35.18
N ALA A 48 11.42 8.35 34.28
CA ALA A 48 10.07 8.79 34.63
C ALA A 48 9.11 7.64 35.01
N TYR A 49 9.53 6.37 34.86
CA TYR A 49 8.69 5.17 34.94
C TYR A 49 9.31 3.99 35.70
N GLN A 50 10.59 4.06 36.12
CA GLN A 50 11.33 2.95 36.75
C GLN A 50 10.66 2.42 38.03
N ASP A 51 9.90 3.29 38.68
CA ASP A 51 9.13 3.03 39.89
C ASP A 51 7.73 2.42 39.65
N PHE A 52 7.23 2.45 38.41
CA PHE A 52 5.90 1.94 38.02
C PHE A 52 5.98 0.63 37.23
N VAL A 53 6.93 0.56 36.32
CA VAL A 53 7.24 -0.66 35.57
C VAL A 53 8.59 -1.13 36.08
N LYS A 54 8.58 -2.11 37.00
CA LYS A 54 9.77 -2.94 37.21
C LYS A 54 9.99 -3.70 35.89
N PRO A 55 11.07 -3.44 35.13
CA PRO A 55 11.29 -4.20 33.91
C PRO A 55 11.52 -5.66 34.29
N THR A 56 10.81 -6.56 33.61
CA THR A 56 11.11 -8.00 33.69
C THR A 56 12.56 -8.17 33.28
N ARG A 57 13.40 -8.57 34.23
CA ARG A 57 14.78 -9.00 33.94
C ARG A 57 14.71 -10.42 33.42
N TYR A 58 15.43 -10.68 32.34
CA TYR A 58 15.54 -12.01 31.78
C TYR A 58 16.97 -12.25 31.31
N GLU A 59 17.32 -13.52 31.22
CA GLU A 59 18.68 -13.97 31.02
C GLU A 59 18.85 -14.35 29.55
N ILE A 60 19.77 -13.68 28.85
CA ILE A 60 20.17 -14.08 27.49
C ILE A 60 21.37 -15.03 27.53
N TYR A 61 21.46 -15.81 28.60
CA TYR A 61 22.45 -16.84 28.85
C TYR A 61 21.75 -18.07 29.43
N GLN A 62 22.43 -19.22 29.43
CA GLN A 62 21.96 -20.44 30.09
C GLN A 62 23.06 -20.96 31.02
N GLU A 63 22.71 -21.73 32.05
CA GLU A 63 23.67 -22.27 33.01
C GLU A 63 23.39 -23.75 33.31
N SER A 64 24.44 -24.58 33.28
CA SER A 64 24.46 -25.97 33.78
C SER A 64 25.45 -26.05 34.94
N PRO A 65 25.56 -27.14 35.73
CA PRO A 65 26.46 -27.19 36.89
C PRO A 65 27.90 -26.76 36.57
N ASN A 66 28.45 -27.22 35.44
CA ASN A 66 29.86 -27.03 35.07
C ASN A 66 30.11 -25.87 34.08
N TYR A 67 29.09 -25.44 33.33
CA TYR A 67 29.23 -24.50 32.21
C TYR A 67 28.23 -23.35 32.28
N LEU A 68 28.68 -22.18 31.83
CA LEU A 68 27.85 -21.04 31.45
C LEU A 68 27.82 -20.99 29.90
N TYR A 69 26.63 -20.83 29.31
CA TYR A 69 26.42 -20.70 27.86
C TYR A 69 25.97 -19.28 27.58
N VAL A 70 26.80 -18.51 26.85
CA VAL A 70 26.56 -17.10 26.56
C VAL A 70 26.36 -16.88 25.06
N PRO A 71 25.79 -15.76 24.60
CA PRO A 71 25.61 -15.51 23.16
C PRO A 71 26.92 -15.58 22.39
N ARG A 72 26.86 -16.00 21.11
CA ARG A 72 28.03 -16.27 20.27
C ARG A 72 28.95 -15.05 20.14
N PHE A 73 28.38 -13.89 19.84
CA PHE A 73 29.17 -12.69 19.53
C PHE A 73 29.68 -12.03 20.82
N TYR A 74 28.90 -12.02 21.90
CA TYR A 74 29.35 -11.62 23.24
C TYR A 74 30.60 -12.41 23.68
N GLY A 75 30.51 -13.75 23.64
CA GLY A 75 31.63 -14.62 24.04
C GLY A 75 32.86 -14.41 23.16
N THR A 76 32.66 -14.25 21.85
CA THR A 76 33.75 -14.02 20.89
C THR A 76 34.41 -12.64 21.07
N ALA A 77 33.63 -11.60 21.34
CA ALA A 77 34.14 -10.24 21.57
C ALA A 77 34.88 -10.12 22.92
N LYS A 78 34.40 -10.82 23.97
CA LYS A 78 34.94 -10.71 25.32
C LYS A 78 36.10 -11.66 25.64
N PHE A 79 36.15 -12.83 25.01
CA PHE A 79 37.16 -13.87 25.29
C PHE A 79 37.96 -14.30 24.06
N GLY A 80 37.68 -13.72 22.89
CA GLY A 80 38.32 -14.10 21.62
C GLY A 80 37.65 -15.29 20.93
N PRO A 81 38.16 -15.72 19.75
CA PRO A 81 37.59 -16.84 19.00
C PRO A 81 37.62 -18.14 19.82
N PRO A 82 36.59 -19.01 19.69
CA PRO A 82 36.54 -20.28 20.41
C PRO A 82 37.65 -21.22 19.93
N VAL A 83 38.34 -21.86 20.88
CA VAL A 83 39.38 -22.87 20.63
C VAL A 83 38.84 -24.08 19.87
N ARG A 84 37.54 -24.40 20.04
CA ARG A 84 36.86 -25.45 19.27
C ARG A 84 35.38 -25.15 19.05
N SER A 85 34.92 -25.24 17.81
CA SER A 85 33.49 -25.26 17.48
C SER A 85 32.94 -26.69 17.47
N TYR A 86 31.73 -26.82 18.01
CA TYR A 86 30.85 -27.97 17.99
C TYR A 86 29.48 -27.57 17.40
N LEU A 87 29.39 -26.44 16.70
CA LEU A 87 28.25 -26.17 15.83
C LEU A 87 28.23 -27.21 14.71
N SER A 88 27.02 -27.66 14.36
CA SER A 88 26.81 -28.40 13.12
C SER A 88 27.18 -27.51 11.94
N ILE A 89 27.83 -28.10 10.94
CA ILE A 89 28.03 -27.48 9.62
C ILE A 89 26.68 -27.36 8.87
N GLY A 90 25.69 -28.15 9.30
CA GLY A 90 24.42 -28.30 8.60
C GLY A 90 24.50 -29.28 7.44
N THR A 91 23.35 -29.58 6.85
CA THR A 91 23.27 -30.33 5.58
C THR A 91 23.47 -29.39 4.40
N SER A 92 24.05 -29.93 3.32
CA SER A 92 24.17 -29.21 2.06
C SER A 92 22.80 -29.04 1.40
N MET A 93 22.55 -27.85 0.88
CA MET A 93 21.42 -27.50 0.01
C MET A 93 21.86 -27.70 -1.44
N ASN A 94 20.96 -28.19 -2.30
CA ASN A 94 21.21 -28.28 -3.76
C ASN A 94 20.19 -27.45 -4.56
N ALA A 95 20.04 -26.19 -4.16
CA ALA A 95 19.19 -25.21 -4.81
C ALA A 95 20.08 -24.10 -5.42
N PRO A 96 20.20 -23.99 -6.76
CA PRO A 96 20.97 -22.93 -7.39
C PRO A 96 20.15 -21.64 -7.45
N PHE A 97 20.79 -20.48 -7.21
CA PHE A 97 20.21 -19.21 -7.63
C PHE A 97 20.20 -19.14 -9.16
N ILE A 98 19.04 -18.93 -9.78
CA ILE A 98 18.93 -18.94 -11.26
C ILE A 98 19.09 -17.54 -11.91
N TYR A 99 19.27 -16.51 -11.09
CA TYR A 99 19.31 -15.08 -11.45
C TYR A 99 20.68 -14.43 -11.10
N SER A 100 20.75 -13.10 -11.13
CA SER A 100 21.91 -12.27 -10.77
C SER A 100 21.53 -11.23 -9.70
N LEU A 101 22.50 -10.44 -9.20
CA LEU A 101 22.25 -9.32 -8.27
C LEU A 101 22.66 -7.99 -8.88
N PHE A 102 21.87 -6.95 -8.57
CA PHE A 102 22.14 -5.57 -8.94
C PHE A 102 23.44 -5.00 -8.36
N PRO A 103 24.15 -4.06 -9.01
CA PRO A 103 25.35 -3.41 -8.49
C PRO A 103 25.25 -2.85 -7.05
N HIS A 104 24.14 -2.21 -6.66
CA HIS A 104 23.92 -1.79 -5.27
C HIS A 104 23.75 -3.01 -4.33
N GLN A 105 23.06 -4.05 -4.80
CA GLN A 105 22.91 -5.31 -4.09
C GLN A 105 24.17 -6.17 -4.08
N ILE A 106 25.09 -6.02 -5.03
CA ILE A 106 26.43 -6.65 -5.01
C ILE A 106 27.22 -6.04 -3.86
N LYS A 107 27.21 -4.71 -3.70
CA LYS A 107 27.82 -4.07 -2.52
C LYS A 107 27.21 -4.58 -1.21
N ALA A 108 25.89 -4.70 -1.12
CA ALA A 108 25.22 -5.25 0.05
C ALA A 108 25.59 -6.74 0.29
N HIS A 109 25.40 -7.57 -0.73
CA HIS A 109 25.69 -9.00 -0.77
C HIS A 109 27.12 -9.29 -0.39
N ASP A 110 28.10 -8.70 -1.08
CA ASP A 110 29.51 -9.01 -0.88
C ASP A 110 29.98 -8.55 0.50
N THR A 111 29.48 -7.42 1.00
CA THR A 111 29.78 -6.97 2.38
C THR A 111 29.17 -7.91 3.40
N THR A 112 27.91 -8.33 3.24
CA THR A 112 27.23 -9.25 4.15
C THR A 112 27.81 -10.67 4.07
N LEU A 113 28.06 -11.20 2.87
CA LEU A 113 28.63 -12.53 2.65
C LEU A 113 30.08 -12.61 3.14
N LYS A 114 30.86 -11.53 2.96
CA LYS A 114 32.18 -11.39 3.59
C LYS A 114 32.06 -11.42 5.12
N ALA A 115 31.21 -10.57 5.71
CA ALA A 115 31.00 -10.55 7.16
C ALA A 115 30.53 -11.91 7.70
N LEU A 116 29.60 -12.58 7.02
CA LEU A 116 29.16 -13.93 7.34
C LEU A 116 30.32 -14.93 7.26
N ARG A 117 31.18 -14.89 6.23
CA ARG A 117 32.35 -15.77 6.12
C ARG A 117 33.44 -15.47 7.17
N GLU A 118 33.61 -14.21 7.59
CA GLU A 118 34.63 -13.79 8.56
C GLU A 118 34.22 -13.99 10.03
N THR A 119 32.95 -13.77 10.38
CA THR A 119 32.46 -13.81 11.77
C THR A 119 31.42 -14.91 12.03
N GLY A 120 30.73 -15.36 10.98
CA GLY A 120 29.51 -16.18 11.03
C GLY A 120 28.23 -15.43 11.38
N GLY A 121 28.22 -14.09 11.37
CA GLY A 121 27.01 -13.32 11.61
C GLY A 121 27.05 -11.86 11.16
N GLY A 122 25.93 -11.36 10.67
CA GLY A 122 25.75 -9.93 10.44
C GLY A 122 24.29 -9.53 10.30
N ILE A 123 24.02 -8.24 10.49
CA ILE A 123 22.70 -7.64 10.22
C ILE A 123 22.80 -6.77 8.96
N LEU A 124 21.87 -6.99 8.03
CA LEU A 124 21.76 -6.27 6.77
C LEU A 124 20.65 -5.21 6.89
N GLN A 125 21.05 -3.94 6.91
CA GLN A 125 20.14 -2.79 6.91
C GLN A 125 20.08 -2.15 5.53
N ILE A 126 19.02 -2.43 4.79
CA ILE A 126 18.71 -1.78 3.50
C ILE A 126 17.36 -1.05 3.64
N PRO A 127 17.23 0.21 3.18
CA PRO A 127 15.93 0.82 2.92
C PRO A 127 15.20 0.02 1.84
N CYS A 128 14.17 -0.70 2.25
CA CYS A 128 13.18 -1.36 1.41
C CYS A 128 12.88 -0.51 0.15
N GLY A 129 13.27 -1.01 -1.04
CA GLY A 129 12.95 -0.35 -2.33
C GLY A 129 14.04 -0.27 -3.43
N GLN A 130 15.35 -0.33 -3.12
CA GLN A 130 16.41 0.23 -3.99
C GLN A 130 16.56 -0.29 -5.46
N GLY A 131 16.10 -1.50 -5.81
CA GLY A 131 16.33 -2.12 -7.14
C GLY A 131 15.09 -2.26 -8.04
N LYS A 132 14.22 -1.26 -8.02
CA LYS A 132 12.80 -1.44 -8.40
C LYS A 132 12.29 -0.23 -9.20
N CYS A 133 13.17 0.35 -10.03
CA CYS A 133 13.20 1.80 -10.28
C CYS A 133 13.02 2.19 -11.76
N HIS A 134 11.88 2.85 -12.06
CA HIS A 134 11.55 3.42 -13.36
C HIS A 134 11.89 4.92 -13.45
N SER A 135 11.96 5.44 -14.67
CA SER A 135 11.94 6.87 -14.93
C SER A 135 10.60 7.50 -14.59
N ARG A 136 10.62 8.80 -14.24
CA ARG A 136 9.41 9.63 -14.15
C ARG A 136 8.46 9.43 -15.35
N GLY A 137 7.16 9.43 -15.09
CA GLY A 137 6.10 9.31 -16.11
C GLY A 137 5.79 7.89 -16.56
N THR A 138 6.58 6.88 -16.19
CA THR A 138 6.28 5.47 -16.51
C THR A 138 4.94 5.07 -15.91
N GLN A 139 4.04 4.55 -16.76
CA GLN A 139 2.69 4.16 -16.40
C GLN A 139 2.65 2.76 -15.78
N ILE A 140 1.96 2.63 -14.65
CA ILE A 140 1.73 1.40 -13.89
C ILE A 140 0.24 1.06 -13.97
N LEU A 141 -0.09 -0.23 -14.12
CA LEU A 141 -1.48 -0.72 -14.10
C LEU A 141 -1.90 -1.07 -12.67
N MET A 142 -2.98 -0.44 -12.21
CA MET A 142 -3.55 -0.64 -10.88
C MET A 142 -4.51 -1.85 -10.87
N PHE A 143 -4.75 -2.43 -9.69
CA PHE A 143 -5.60 -3.62 -9.56
C PHE A 143 -7.08 -3.38 -9.95
N ASP A 144 -7.58 -2.15 -9.80
CA ASP A 144 -8.92 -1.74 -10.24
C ASP A 144 -9.03 -1.51 -11.77
N GLY A 145 -7.90 -1.56 -12.49
CA GLY A 145 -7.77 -1.29 -13.91
C GLY A 145 -7.50 0.18 -14.26
N THR A 146 -7.29 1.07 -13.28
CA THR A 146 -6.80 2.43 -13.54
C THR A 146 -5.32 2.43 -13.92
N ILE A 147 -4.86 3.52 -14.55
CA ILE A 147 -3.45 3.76 -14.84
C ILE A 147 -2.94 4.88 -13.93
N LYS A 148 -1.81 4.67 -13.27
CA LYS A 148 -1.16 5.62 -12.37
C LYS A 148 0.31 5.79 -12.74
N LYS A 149 0.89 6.99 -12.64
CA LYS A 149 2.32 7.17 -12.94
C LYS A 149 3.17 6.71 -11.77
N VAL A 150 4.39 6.25 -12.05
CA VAL A 150 5.32 5.75 -11.03
C VAL A 150 5.63 6.78 -9.92
N GLU A 151 5.69 8.07 -10.23
CA GLU A 151 5.90 9.13 -9.22
C GLU A 151 4.72 9.31 -8.25
N ASP A 152 3.51 8.95 -8.68
CA ASP A 152 2.26 9.08 -7.92
C ASP A 152 2.00 7.86 -7.03
N ILE A 153 2.80 6.78 -7.17
CA ILE A 153 2.65 5.53 -6.40
C ILE A 153 3.00 5.77 -4.92
N VAL A 154 2.14 5.26 -4.03
CA VAL A 154 2.22 5.37 -2.57
C VAL A 154 2.15 4.00 -1.89
N VAL A 155 2.65 3.92 -0.66
CA VAL A 155 2.49 2.72 0.18
C VAL A 155 1.00 2.46 0.43
N GLY A 156 0.57 1.21 0.23
CA GLY A 156 -0.84 0.78 0.29
C GLY A 156 -1.58 0.79 -1.05
N ASP A 157 -1.01 1.32 -2.13
CA ASP A 157 -1.55 1.12 -3.48
C ASP A 157 -1.63 -0.37 -3.84
N GLN A 158 -2.63 -0.77 -4.63
CA GLN A 158 -2.74 -2.13 -5.18
C GLN A 158 -2.47 -2.11 -6.68
N LEU A 159 -1.36 -2.73 -7.10
CA LEU A 159 -0.97 -2.87 -8.51
C LEU A 159 -1.51 -4.19 -9.08
N MET A 160 -1.59 -4.29 -10.41
CA MET A 160 -2.00 -5.52 -11.10
C MET A 160 -0.81 -6.49 -11.26
N GLY A 161 -0.92 -7.71 -10.75
CA GLY A 161 0.04 -8.80 -10.96
C GLY A 161 -0.05 -9.45 -12.34
N ASP A 162 0.98 -10.22 -12.74
CA ASP A 162 0.99 -10.96 -14.03
C ASP A 162 0.07 -12.19 -14.06
N ASP A 163 -0.64 -12.45 -12.95
CA ASP A 163 -1.63 -13.49 -12.73
C ASP A 163 -3.06 -12.96 -12.51
N SER A 164 -3.30 -11.66 -12.73
CA SER A 164 -4.57 -10.95 -12.44
C SER A 164 -4.93 -10.81 -10.95
N THR A 165 -3.98 -11.00 -10.02
CA THR A 165 -4.20 -10.80 -8.57
C THR A 165 -3.53 -9.50 -8.07
N PRO A 166 -3.96 -8.92 -6.94
CA PRO A 166 -3.40 -7.65 -6.47
C PRO A 166 -1.96 -7.79 -5.97
N ARG A 167 -1.23 -6.67 -5.99
CA ARG A 167 0.12 -6.50 -5.44
C ARG A 167 0.14 -5.25 -4.56
N ASN A 168 0.23 -5.42 -3.25
CA ASN A 168 0.21 -4.30 -2.30
C ASN A 168 1.58 -3.62 -2.25
N VAL A 169 1.64 -2.31 -2.45
CA VAL A 169 2.90 -1.55 -2.35
C VAL A 169 3.34 -1.43 -0.89
N LEU A 170 4.47 -2.06 -0.56
CA LEU A 170 5.01 -2.16 0.80
C LEU A 170 5.94 -0.99 1.16
N SER A 171 6.73 -0.51 0.19
CA SER A 171 7.72 0.55 0.38
C SER A 171 8.00 1.31 -0.92
N LEU A 172 8.63 2.49 -0.82
CA LEU A 172 9.01 3.35 -1.94
C LEU A 172 10.51 3.67 -1.89
N ALA A 173 11.17 3.67 -3.05
CA ALA A 173 12.50 4.24 -3.27
C ALA A 173 12.43 5.34 -4.34
N ARG A 174 13.18 6.42 -4.15
CA ARG A 174 13.26 7.55 -5.07
C ARG A 174 14.69 8.11 -5.02
N GLY A 175 15.21 8.64 -6.12
CA GLY A 175 16.58 9.15 -6.18
C GLY A 175 17.02 9.53 -7.60
N ARG A 176 18.33 9.58 -7.83
CA ARG A 176 18.93 9.75 -9.16
C ARG A 176 19.94 8.66 -9.46
N ASP A 177 19.92 8.16 -10.69
CA ASP A 177 20.80 7.09 -11.19
C ASP A 177 20.98 7.24 -12.71
N GLU A 178 21.84 6.43 -13.32
CA GLU A 178 21.99 6.35 -14.78
C GLU A 178 20.82 5.57 -15.40
N MET A 179 20.00 6.30 -16.16
CA MET A 179 18.74 5.84 -16.71
C MET A 179 18.87 5.37 -18.15
N TYR A 180 18.00 4.42 -18.51
CA TYR A 180 17.94 3.74 -19.78
C TYR A 180 16.51 3.65 -20.26
N GLU A 181 16.29 3.94 -21.54
CA GLU A 181 15.02 3.74 -22.23
C GLU A 181 14.97 2.33 -22.83
N ILE A 182 14.00 1.54 -22.39
CA ILE A 182 13.60 0.28 -23.00
C ILE A 182 12.68 0.62 -24.18
N GLN A 183 13.04 0.16 -25.37
CA GLN A 183 12.34 0.46 -26.62
C GLN A 183 11.75 -0.83 -27.24
N PRO A 184 10.49 -1.20 -26.96
CA PRO A 184 9.85 -2.34 -27.59
C PRO A 184 9.71 -2.16 -29.11
N VAL A 185 9.95 -3.22 -29.89
CA VAL A 185 9.75 -3.22 -31.36
C VAL A 185 8.26 -3.02 -31.72
N LYS A 186 7.35 -3.34 -30.80
CA LYS A 186 5.97 -2.85 -30.78
C LYS A 186 5.53 -2.67 -29.31
N GLY A 187 5.08 -1.49 -28.94
CA GLY A 187 4.74 -1.11 -27.56
C GLY A 187 5.15 0.33 -27.28
N ASN A 188 4.92 0.80 -26.06
CA ASN A 188 5.37 2.13 -25.65
C ASN A 188 6.79 2.03 -25.05
N PRO A 189 7.72 2.95 -25.34
CA PRO A 189 8.97 3.04 -24.59
C PRO A 189 8.72 3.35 -23.11
N TRP A 190 9.62 2.90 -22.25
CA TRP A 190 9.61 3.19 -20.82
C TRP A 190 11.03 3.21 -20.28
N GLY A 191 11.31 4.06 -19.29
CA GLY A 191 12.65 4.19 -18.71
C GLY A 191 12.80 3.47 -17.38
N CYS A 192 14.01 3.00 -17.09
CA CYS A 192 14.45 2.43 -15.81
C CYS A 192 15.95 2.60 -15.61
N ASN A 193 16.48 2.32 -14.42
CA ASN A 193 17.93 2.39 -14.17
C ASN A 193 18.66 1.10 -14.59
N LYS A 194 20.01 1.10 -14.53
CA LYS A 194 20.84 -0.12 -14.71
C LYS A 194 20.37 -1.28 -13.82
N ALA A 195 20.01 -0.95 -12.58
CA ALA A 195 19.58 -1.88 -11.55
C ALA A 195 18.05 -2.10 -11.54
N HIS A 196 17.47 -2.41 -12.70
CA HIS A 196 16.07 -2.79 -12.89
C HIS A 196 15.94 -4.20 -13.49
N ILE A 197 14.94 -4.99 -13.07
CA ILE A 197 14.74 -6.38 -13.56
C ILE A 197 13.73 -6.42 -14.71
N LEU A 198 14.21 -6.83 -15.89
CA LEU A 198 13.40 -7.14 -17.05
C LEU A 198 12.83 -8.57 -16.94
N SER A 199 11.50 -8.74 -16.88
CA SER A 199 10.88 -10.07 -17.04
C SER A 199 10.86 -10.47 -18.52
N LEU A 200 11.82 -11.31 -18.94
CA LEU A 200 11.99 -11.70 -20.35
C LEU A 200 11.51 -13.13 -20.61
N LYS A 201 10.59 -13.32 -21.55
CA LYS A 201 10.10 -14.63 -22.01
C LYS A 201 10.97 -15.13 -23.16
N CYS A 202 11.50 -16.34 -23.03
CA CYS A 202 12.30 -16.97 -24.08
C CYS A 202 11.40 -17.47 -25.22
N SER A 203 11.68 -17.03 -26.44
CA SER A 203 10.83 -17.22 -27.62
C SER A 203 11.19 -18.44 -28.47
N THR A 204 12.32 -19.07 -28.20
CA THR A 204 12.87 -20.26 -28.89
C THR A 204 13.46 -21.24 -27.87
N ASN A 205 13.74 -22.48 -28.29
CA ASN A 205 14.64 -23.36 -27.56
C ASN A 205 16.07 -22.96 -27.95
N TRP A 206 16.76 -22.20 -27.09
CA TRP A 206 18.11 -21.70 -27.33
C TRP A 206 19.16 -22.53 -26.57
N SER A 207 18.84 -22.98 -25.35
CA SER A 207 19.70 -23.87 -24.57
C SER A 207 18.91 -24.59 -23.47
N HIS A 208 19.55 -25.49 -22.72
CA HIS A 208 18.96 -26.09 -21.52
C HIS A 208 18.57 -25.07 -20.42
N ARG A 209 19.16 -23.86 -20.42
CA ARG A 209 18.73 -22.73 -19.55
C ARG A 209 17.58 -21.93 -20.18
N PHE A 210 17.59 -21.77 -21.50
CA PHE A 210 16.70 -20.88 -22.23
C PHE A 210 15.78 -21.69 -23.18
N THR A 211 14.68 -22.20 -22.63
CA THR A 211 13.68 -23.01 -23.32
C THR A 211 12.44 -22.19 -23.73
N LYS A 212 11.77 -22.56 -24.82
CA LYS A 212 10.63 -21.80 -25.37
C LYS A 212 9.48 -21.70 -24.36
N GLY A 213 9.12 -20.47 -24.00
CA GLY A 213 8.07 -20.16 -23.03
C GLY A 213 8.57 -19.89 -21.61
N SER A 214 9.81 -20.26 -21.27
CA SER A 214 10.39 -19.96 -19.94
C SER A 214 10.56 -18.45 -19.72
N ILE A 215 10.35 -17.99 -18.49
CA ILE A 215 10.47 -16.58 -18.11
C ILE A 215 11.74 -16.41 -17.26
N HIS A 216 12.54 -15.41 -17.61
CA HIS A 216 13.81 -15.06 -16.99
C HIS A 216 13.78 -13.58 -16.62
N ASP A 217 13.59 -13.31 -15.33
CA ASP A 217 13.71 -11.99 -14.73
C ASP A 217 15.20 -11.59 -14.62
N ILE A 218 15.72 -10.88 -15.62
CA ILE A 218 17.15 -10.55 -15.77
C ILE A 218 17.38 -9.05 -15.57
N GLU A 219 18.42 -8.67 -14.83
CA GLU A 219 18.82 -7.28 -14.67
C GLU A 219 19.21 -6.62 -16.02
N LEU A 220 18.92 -5.33 -16.18
CA LEU A 220 19.32 -4.57 -17.36
C LEU A 220 20.83 -4.51 -17.60
N SER A 221 21.67 -4.26 -16.59
CA SER A 221 23.14 -4.27 -16.76
C SER A 221 23.68 -5.65 -17.18
N ASP A 222 23.11 -6.72 -16.62
CA ASP A 222 23.44 -8.10 -16.97
C ASP A 222 23.01 -8.44 -18.40
N PHE A 223 21.81 -8.00 -18.81
CA PHE A 223 21.34 -8.11 -20.19
C PHE A 223 22.24 -7.33 -21.16
N LEU A 224 22.71 -6.13 -20.80
CA LEU A 224 23.67 -5.35 -21.59
C LEU A 224 25.03 -6.04 -21.76
N ASN A 225 25.43 -6.88 -20.79
CA ASN A 225 26.65 -7.67 -20.85
C ASN A 225 26.52 -8.97 -21.67
N TYR A 226 25.32 -9.34 -22.13
CA TYR A 226 25.14 -10.58 -22.91
C TYR A 226 25.75 -10.48 -24.33
N PRO A 227 26.13 -11.61 -24.95
CA PRO A 227 26.66 -11.61 -26.32
C PRO A 227 25.69 -11.01 -27.33
N LYS A 228 26.21 -10.46 -28.44
CA LYS A 228 25.44 -9.81 -29.53
C LYS A 228 24.24 -10.62 -30.06
N SER A 229 24.22 -11.94 -29.91
CA SER A 229 23.08 -12.82 -30.24
C SER A 229 21.83 -12.58 -29.38
N PHE A 230 21.98 -12.02 -28.17
CA PHE A 230 20.88 -11.62 -27.28
C PHE A 230 20.37 -10.20 -27.54
N HIS A 231 20.95 -9.48 -28.50
CA HIS A 231 20.57 -8.11 -28.85
C HIS A 231 19.92 -8.02 -30.24
N GLY A 232 19.00 -7.06 -30.40
CA GLY A 232 18.32 -6.79 -31.67
C GLY A 232 17.33 -7.89 -32.10
N ARG A 233 16.96 -7.87 -33.39
CA ARG A 233 15.80 -8.63 -33.93
C ARG A 233 15.85 -10.15 -33.70
N GLY A 234 17.05 -10.74 -33.62
CA GLY A 234 17.26 -12.18 -33.48
C GLY A 234 17.16 -12.74 -32.05
N THR A 235 17.13 -11.89 -31.02
CA THR A 235 17.30 -12.31 -29.61
C THR A 235 16.36 -13.43 -29.18
N PRO A 236 16.82 -14.47 -28.44
CA PRO A 236 15.92 -15.46 -27.87
C PRO A 236 15.02 -14.86 -26.78
N LEU A 237 15.52 -13.91 -25.99
CA LEU A 237 14.84 -13.29 -24.84
C LEU A 237 14.06 -12.04 -25.25
N LYS A 238 12.77 -11.97 -24.92
CA LYS A 238 11.86 -10.93 -25.38
C LYS A 238 10.96 -10.42 -24.26
N LEU A 239 10.56 -9.15 -24.30
CA LEU A 239 9.50 -8.65 -23.42
C LEU A 239 8.20 -9.41 -23.72
N TYR A 240 7.37 -9.58 -22.70
CA TYR A 240 6.06 -10.21 -22.86
C TYR A 240 4.96 -9.48 -22.12
N LYS A 241 3.74 -9.71 -22.58
CA LYS A 241 2.49 -9.19 -22.03
C LYS A 241 1.56 -10.34 -21.67
N VAL A 242 0.58 -10.04 -20.81
CA VAL A 242 -0.44 -11.00 -20.35
C VAL A 242 -1.83 -10.39 -20.47
N SER A 243 -2.83 -11.25 -20.67
CA SER A 243 -4.25 -10.90 -20.49
C SER A 243 -4.60 -10.78 -19.01
N ILE A 244 -5.60 -9.96 -18.69
CA ILE A 244 -6.11 -9.76 -17.32
C ILE A 244 -7.54 -10.26 -17.21
N THR A 245 -7.83 -10.98 -16.13
CA THR A 245 -9.18 -11.41 -15.74
C THR A 245 -9.72 -10.45 -14.68
N PHE A 246 -10.56 -9.49 -15.08
CA PHE A 246 -11.27 -8.63 -14.13
C PHE A 246 -12.47 -9.35 -13.49
N PRO A 247 -12.85 -8.99 -12.25
CA PRO A 247 -14.12 -9.44 -11.66
C PRO A 247 -15.33 -9.05 -12.51
N THR A 248 -16.30 -9.97 -12.63
CA THR A 248 -17.58 -9.69 -13.30
C THR A 248 -18.35 -8.60 -12.57
N LYS A 249 -18.87 -7.62 -13.32
CA LYS A 249 -19.78 -6.57 -12.83
C LYS A 249 -21.07 -6.62 -13.64
N ASN A 250 -22.20 -6.35 -12.99
CA ASN A 250 -23.44 -6.05 -13.71
C ASN A 250 -23.29 -4.73 -14.47
N VAL A 251 -24.09 -4.54 -15.52
CA VAL A 251 -24.07 -3.35 -16.39
C VAL A 251 -25.50 -3.00 -16.82
N ASP A 252 -25.80 -1.71 -17.01
CA ASP A 252 -27.18 -1.25 -17.27
C ASP A 252 -27.65 -1.53 -18.71
N LEU A 253 -26.78 -1.24 -19.69
CA LEU A 253 -27.03 -1.48 -21.12
C LEU A 253 -26.35 -2.77 -21.59
N ASP A 254 -26.95 -3.43 -22.58
CA ASP A 254 -26.31 -4.51 -23.30
C ASP A 254 -24.93 -4.06 -23.86
N PRO A 255 -23.85 -4.85 -23.68
CA PRO A 255 -22.51 -4.43 -24.06
C PRO A 255 -22.32 -4.31 -25.58
N TYR A 256 -23.00 -5.14 -26.40
CA TYR A 256 -22.89 -5.03 -27.87
C TYR A 256 -23.57 -3.76 -28.36
N MET A 257 -24.78 -3.46 -27.89
CA MET A 257 -25.48 -2.23 -28.24
C MET A 257 -24.69 -0.98 -27.86
N LEU A 258 -24.06 -0.97 -26.67
CA LEU A 258 -23.18 0.11 -26.25
C LEU A 258 -21.96 0.23 -27.18
N GLY A 259 -21.29 -0.89 -27.49
CA GLY A 259 -20.16 -0.90 -28.41
C GLY A 259 -20.50 -0.39 -29.81
N TYR A 260 -21.65 -0.79 -30.35
CA TYR A 260 -22.12 -0.35 -31.67
C TYR A 260 -22.48 1.13 -31.68
N TRP A 261 -23.17 1.62 -30.64
CA TRP A 261 -23.46 3.04 -30.49
C TRP A 261 -22.19 3.86 -30.29
N LEU A 262 -21.15 3.33 -29.63
CA LEU A 262 -19.88 4.04 -29.44
C LEU A 262 -19.12 4.24 -30.76
N GLY A 263 -19.17 3.28 -31.70
CA GLY A 263 -18.60 3.45 -33.03
C GLY A 263 -19.33 4.52 -33.86
N ASP A 264 -20.64 4.35 -34.06
CA ASP A 264 -21.46 5.15 -35.00
C ASP A 264 -21.23 6.67 -34.89
N TRP A 265 -21.31 7.39 -36.01
CA TRP A 265 -20.96 8.81 -36.09
C TRP A 265 -21.85 9.73 -35.23
N LYS A 266 -23.01 9.26 -34.74
CA LYS A 266 -23.91 10.04 -33.88
C LYS A 266 -23.42 10.05 -32.42
N SER A 267 -23.16 11.24 -31.87
CA SER A 267 -22.76 11.44 -30.46
C SER A 267 -23.85 12.07 -29.58
N GLY A 268 -24.76 12.85 -30.19
CA GLY A 268 -25.70 13.72 -29.47
C GLY A 268 -27.00 13.07 -28.98
N GLY A 269 -27.16 11.75 -29.04
CA GLY A 269 -28.38 11.10 -28.56
C GLY A 269 -28.55 9.62 -28.94
N ALA A 270 -29.68 9.06 -28.49
CA ALA A 270 -30.06 7.66 -28.66
C ALA A 270 -30.55 7.35 -30.10
N GLN A 271 -29.61 7.35 -31.04
CA GLN A 271 -29.81 7.03 -32.46
C GLN A 271 -28.66 6.13 -32.93
N ILE A 272 -28.89 5.30 -33.93
CA ILE A 272 -27.86 4.51 -34.64
C ILE A 272 -28.02 4.67 -36.15
N THR A 273 -26.91 4.61 -36.89
CA THR A 273 -26.88 4.58 -38.36
C THR A 273 -26.47 3.19 -38.85
N THR A 274 -27.31 2.48 -39.62
CA THR A 274 -26.93 1.18 -40.21
C THR A 274 -27.77 0.78 -41.42
N THR A 275 -27.17 -0.04 -42.29
CA THR A 275 -27.83 -0.74 -43.42
C THR A 275 -27.93 -2.26 -43.21
N ASN A 276 -27.35 -2.80 -42.13
CA ASN A 276 -27.19 -4.24 -41.94
C ASN A 276 -28.42 -4.82 -41.22
N PRO A 277 -29.18 -5.76 -41.82
CA PRO A 277 -30.40 -6.29 -41.21
C PRO A 277 -30.13 -7.07 -39.91
N GLU A 278 -28.98 -7.73 -39.79
CA GLU A 278 -28.60 -8.51 -38.60
C GLU A 278 -28.49 -7.62 -37.36
N VAL A 279 -27.94 -6.41 -37.52
CA VAL A 279 -27.85 -5.40 -36.45
C VAL A 279 -29.23 -4.86 -36.08
N LEU A 280 -30.11 -4.63 -37.07
CA LEU A 280 -31.47 -4.16 -36.81
C LEU A 280 -32.31 -5.19 -36.07
N THR A 281 -32.21 -6.47 -36.43
CA THR A 281 -32.84 -7.58 -35.70
C THR A 281 -32.34 -7.62 -34.26
N TYR A 282 -31.03 -7.65 -34.04
CA TYR A 282 -30.43 -7.71 -32.70
C TYR A 282 -30.83 -6.53 -31.81
N PHE A 283 -30.74 -5.30 -32.34
CA PHE A 283 -31.19 -4.12 -31.58
C PHE A 283 -32.69 -4.18 -31.27
N THR A 284 -33.53 -4.70 -32.17
CA THR A 284 -34.97 -4.83 -31.91
C THR A 284 -35.24 -5.81 -30.78
N GLU A 285 -34.70 -7.03 -30.87
CA GLU A 285 -34.84 -8.08 -29.85
C GLU A 285 -34.38 -7.62 -28.46
N VAL A 286 -33.22 -6.94 -28.38
CA VAL A 286 -32.67 -6.48 -27.10
C VAL A 286 -33.41 -5.25 -26.57
N LEU A 287 -33.81 -4.29 -27.41
CA LEU A 287 -34.56 -3.09 -26.98
C LEU A 287 -35.94 -3.43 -26.40
N GLU A 288 -36.61 -4.48 -26.90
CA GLU A 288 -37.87 -4.95 -26.33
C GLU A 288 -37.74 -5.33 -24.85
N THR A 289 -36.59 -5.91 -24.43
CA THR A 289 -36.32 -6.24 -23.02
C THR A 289 -36.30 -4.99 -22.11
N TYR A 290 -35.89 -3.84 -22.67
CA TYR A 290 -35.89 -2.54 -22.00
C TYR A 290 -37.21 -1.75 -22.18
N GLY A 291 -38.20 -2.30 -22.90
CA GLY A 291 -39.45 -1.59 -23.22
C GLY A 291 -39.26 -0.44 -24.23
N LEU A 292 -38.20 -0.52 -25.04
CA LEU A 292 -37.82 0.44 -26.07
C LEU A 292 -38.06 -0.16 -27.47
N ILE A 293 -38.09 0.68 -28.51
CA ILE A 293 -38.21 0.27 -29.91
C ILE A 293 -37.29 1.11 -30.81
N LEU A 294 -36.89 0.54 -31.95
CA LEU A 294 -36.31 1.31 -33.06
C LEU A 294 -37.42 1.98 -33.88
N LYS A 295 -37.20 3.25 -34.26
CA LYS A 295 -38.02 3.98 -35.22
C LYS A 295 -37.14 4.63 -36.28
N GLN A 296 -37.26 4.18 -37.52
CA GLN A 296 -36.55 4.76 -38.67
C GLN A 296 -36.86 6.25 -38.82
N VAL A 297 -35.87 7.06 -39.21
CA VAL A 297 -36.03 8.51 -39.42
C VAL A 297 -36.62 8.76 -40.81
N PRO A 298 -37.77 9.45 -40.95
CA PRO A 298 -38.39 9.66 -42.27
C PRO A 298 -37.53 10.43 -43.28
N SER A 299 -36.63 11.30 -42.79
CA SER A 299 -35.69 12.07 -43.61
C SER A 299 -34.36 11.35 -43.89
N ASP A 300 -34.11 10.18 -43.30
CA ASP A 300 -32.86 9.42 -43.45
C ASP A 300 -33.13 7.92 -43.29
N LYS A 301 -33.10 7.21 -44.42
CA LYS A 301 -33.45 5.79 -44.51
C LYS A 301 -32.52 4.85 -43.74
N ILE A 302 -31.32 5.31 -43.34
CA ILE A 302 -30.34 4.48 -42.62
C ILE A 302 -30.16 4.89 -41.16
N THR A 303 -30.73 6.02 -40.72
CA THR A 303 -30.73 6.41 -39.29
C THR A 303 -32.01 5.91 -38.59
N TYR A 304 -31.83 5.29 -37.43
CA TYR A 304 -32.90 4.80 -36.56
C TYR A 304 -32.78 5.45 -35.19
N ARG A 305 -33.90 5.95 -34.65
CA ARG A 305 -33.98 6.47 -33.27
C ARG A 305 -34.45 5.38 -32.33
N ILE A 306 -33.78 5.25 -31.20
CA ILE A 306 -34.27 4.47 -30.08
C ILE A 306 -35.30 5.33 -29.34
N VAL A 307 -36.51 4.83 -29.13
CA VAL A 307 -37.61 5.54 -28.45
C VAL A 307 -38.35 4.62 -27.49
N GLN A 308 -39.09 5.19 -26.54
CA GLN A 308 -39.95 4.43 -25.64
C GLN A 308 -41.11 3.79 -26.42
N ALA A 309 -41.45 2.53 -26.11
CA ALA A 309 -42.66 1.91 -26.65
C ALA A 309 -43.91 2.66 -26.14
N ILE A 310 -44.78 3.11 -27.05
CA ILE A 310 -46.05 3.77 -26.70
C ILE A 310 -47.07 2.68 -26.37
N CYS A 311 -47.46 2.57 -25.11
CA CYS A 311 -48.46 1.60 -24.66
C CYS A 311 -49.87 2.03 -25.07
N GLN A 312 -50.42 1.41 -26.13
CA GLN A 312 -51.76 1.74 -26.66
C GLN A 312 -52.93 1.30 -25.76
N THR A 313 -52.68 0.57 -24.67
CA THR A 313 -53.72 0.02 -23.77
C THR A 313 -53.84 0.77 -22.43
N GLY A 314 -53.13 1.88 -22.24
CA GLY A 314 -53.21 2.71 -21.03
C GLY A 314 -52.56 2.13 -19.77
N VAL A 315 -52.08 0.87 -19.80
CA VAL A 315 -51.42 0.23 -18.65
C VAL A 315 -49.92 0.54 -18.66
N VAL A 316 -49.57 1.66 -18.03
CA VAL A 316 -48.20 2.06 -17.72
C VAL A 316 -47.52 0.96 -16.88
N ARG A 317 -46.55 0.22 -17.44
CA ARG A 317 -45.69 -0.68 -16.65
C ARG A 317 -44.96 0.17 -15.60
N GLN A 318 -44.90 -0.32 -14.36
CA GLN A 318 -44.53 0.45 -13.16
C GLN A 318 -43.18 1.19 -13.19
N TRP A 319 -42.30 0.90 -14.15
CA TRP A 319 -41.03 1.62 -14.35
C TRP A 319 -41.16 2.96 -15.10
N SER A 320 -42.22 3.18 -15.89
CA SER A 320 -42.31 4.36 -16.77
C SER A 320 -42.99 5.60 -16.13
N CYS A 321 -43.23 5.61 -14.82
CA CYS A 321 -43.81 6.76 -14.11
C CYS A 321 -42.83 7.62 -13.29
N GLU A 322 -41.63 7.16 -12.94
CA GLU A 322 -40.68 7.98 -12.14
C GLU A 322 -39.78 8.93 -12.96
N TYR A 323 -39.43 8.58 -14.20
CA TYR A 323 -38.38 9.31 -14.96
C TYR A 323 -38.82 9.93 -16.29
N GLY A 324 -39.95 9.52 -16.87
CA GLY A 324 -40.52 10.13 -18.09
C GLY A 324 -39.65 10.11 -19.36
N ALA A 325 -38.51 9.40 -19.36
CA ALA A 325 -37.48 9.46 -20.38
C ALA A 325 -37.04 8.07 -20.88
N ASN A 326 -36.54 8.02 -22.12
CA ASN A 326 -35.97 6.83 -22.75
C ASN A 326 -34.80 6.28 -21.89
N PHE A 327 -34.91 5.03 -21.44
CA PHE A 327 -33.91 4.36 -20.60
C PHE A 327 -32.50 4.32 -21.23
N PHE A 328 -32.37 4.06 -22.52
CA PHE A 328 -31.07 4.07 -23.21
C PHE A 328 -30.44 5.47 -23.17
N LEU A 329 -31.23 6.52 -23.41
CA LEU A 329 -30.77 7.91 -23.30
C LEU A 329 -30.42 8.31 -21.86
N TYR A 330 -31.11 7.76 -20.86
CA TYR A 330 -30.79 7.95 -19.45
C TYR A 330 -29.44 7.31 -19.10
N CYS A 331 -29.17 6.07 -19.50
CA CYS A 331 -27.86 5.44 -19.31
C CYS A 331 -26.73 6.19 -20.04
N LEU A 332 -26.95 6.65 -21.29
CA LEU A 332 -25.97 7.47 -22.01
C LEU A 332 -25.65 8.79 -21.26
N LYS A 333 -26.59 9.35 -20.51
CA LYS A 333 -26.36 10.53 -19.67
C LYS A 333 -25.65 10.19 -18.35
N ASN A 334 -26.04 9.11 -17.69
CA ASN A 334 -25.42 8.68 -16.43
C ASN A 334 -23.95 8.28 -16.60
N TYR A 335 -23.60 7.66 -17.73
CA TYR A 335 -22.22 7.32 -18.08
C TYR A 335 -21.46 8.46 -18.79
N ASP A 336 -22.01 9.68 -18.86
CA ASP A 336 -21.40 10.85 -19.54
C ASP A 336 -20.92 10.55 -20.98
N LEU A 337 -21.76 9.92 -21.79
CA LEU A 337 -21.43 9.50 -23.16
C LEU A 337 -21.92 10.45 -24.25
N ILE A 338 -22.90 11.31 -23.93
CA ILE A 338 -23.47 12.27 -24.89
C ILE A 338 -22.40 13.31 -25.24
N ASN A 339 -21.98 13.32 -26.50
CA ASN A 339 -20.84 14.10 -27.02
C ASN A 339 -19.45 13.80 -26.41
N ASN A 340 -19.36 13.12 -25.26
CA ASN A 340 -18.12 12.64 -24.64
C ASN A 340 -17.95 11.10 -24.78
N LYS A 341 -17.81 10.61 -26.02
CA LYS A 341 -17.68 9.16 -26.25
C LYS A 341 -16.41 8.57 -25.65
N HIS A 342 -16.57 7.59 -24.77
CA HIS A 342 -15.52 6.79 -24.14
C HIS A 342 -16.09 5.41 -23.75
N ILE A 343 -15.28 4.48 -23.24
CA ILE A 343 -15.80 3.21 -22.69
C ILE A 343 -15.87 3.31 -21.16
N PRO A 344 -17.08 3.26 -20.55
CA PRO A 344 -17.22 3.38 -19.10
C PRO A 344 -16.48 2.27 -18.36
N MET A 345 -15.90 2.58 -17.20
CA MET A 345 -14.99 1.68 -16.48
C MET A 345 -15.62 0.34 -16.06
N GLU A 346 -16.94 0.30 -15.91
CA GLU A 346 -17.73 -0.89 -15.59
C GLU A 346 -17.87 -1.86 -16.77
N TYR A 347 -17.66 -1.40 -18.01
CA TYR A 347 -17.55 -2.24 -19.21
C TYR A 347 -16.08 -2.52 -19.56
N LYS A 348 -15.21 -1.50 -19.45
CA LYS A 348 -13.78 -1.56 -19.78
C LYS A 348 -13.03 -2.56 -18.90
N CYS A 349 -13.33 -2.61 -17.61
CA CYS A 349 -12.72 -3.51 -16.62
C CYS A 349 -13.78 -4.47 -16.05
N ASN A 350 -14.19 -5.45 -16.86
CA ASN A 350 -15.22 -6.45 -16.56
C ASN A 350 -14.79 -7.81 -17.13
N SER A 351 -15.61 -8.84 -16.92
CA SER A 351 -15.46 -10.18 -17.50
C SER A 351 -15.25 -10.19 -19.02
N ARG A 352 -14.55 -11.22 -19.50
CA ARG A 352 -14.22 -11.42 -20.92
C ARG A 352 -15.45 -11.36 -21.84
N ASP A 353 -16.59 -11.92 -21.43
CA ASP A 353 -17.82 -11.91 -22.23
C ASP A 353 -18.34 -10.48 -22.49
N VAL A 354 -18.44 -9.66 -21.43
CA VAL A 354 -18.85 -8.24 -21.54
C VAL A 354 -17.88 -7.47 -22.45
N GLN A 355 -16.57 -7.59 -22.21
CA GLN A 355 -15.55 -6.92 -23.02
C GLN A 355 -15.58 -7.35 -24.50
N LEU A 356 -15.70 -8.65 -24.78
CA LEU A 356 -15.80 -9.17 -26.16
C LEU A 356 -17.05 -8.66 -26.87
N LYS A 357 -18.18 -8.51 -26.18
CA LYS A 357 -19.42 -7.96 -26.74
C LYS A 357 -19.31 -6.47 -27.08
N VAL A 358 -18.73 -5.63 -26.19
CA VAL A 358 -18.44 -4.22 -26.53
C VAL A 358 -17.53 -4.14 -27.76
N LEU A 359 -16.47 -4.96 -27.78
CA LEU A 359 -15.55 -5.00 -28.90
C LEU A 359 -16.21 -5.47 -30.20
N ALA A 360 -17.14 -6.43 -30.14
CA ALA A 360 -17.92 -6.88 -31.29
C ALA A 360 -18.79 -5.75 -31.87
N GLY A 361 -19.50 -4.99 -31.04
CA GLY A 361 -20.31 -3.84 -31.48
C GLY A 361 -19.46 -2.75 -32.13
N LEU A 362 -18.30 -2.43 -31.54
CA LEU A 362 -17.31 -1.49 -32.10
C LEU A 362 -16.72 -1.98 -33.43
N ILE A 363 -16.57 -3.29 -33.62
CA ILE A 363 -16.11 -3.87 -34.88
C ILE A 363 -17.23 -3.85 -35.93
N ASP A 364 -18.46 -4.19 -35.56
CA ASP A 364 -19.58 -4.23 -36.51
C ASP A 364 -20.04 -2.86 -36.99
N SER A 365 -19.79 -1.81 -36.20
CA SER A 365 -19.82 -0.41 -36.65
C SER A 365 -18.54 -0.08 -37.46
N ASP A 366 -17.50 0.44 -36.82
CA ASP A 366 -16.35 1.09 -37.47
C ASP A 366 -15.09 0.21 -37.64
N GLY A 367 -15.21 -1.10 -37.34
CA GLY A 367 -14.16 -2.07 -37.60
C GLY A 367 -14.13 -2.56 -39.06
N TYR A 368 -12.94 -2.53 -39.64
CA TYR A 368 -12.57 -3.29 -40.82
C TYR A 368 -11.91 -4.62 -40.41
N GLN A 369 -12.17 -5.69 -41.16
CA GLN A 369 -11.47 -6.97 -41.04
C GLN A 369 -10.66 -7.23 -42.31
N GLY A 370 -9.40 -7.60 -42.14
CA GLY A 370 -8.48 -7.93 -43.23
C GLY A 370 -7.23 -8.63 -42.72
N ASP A 371 -6.61 -9.49 -43.53
CA ASP A 371 -5.43 -10.31 -43.17
C ASP A 371 -5.54 -11.06 -41.82
N ASN A 372 -6.77 -11.43 -41.46
CA ASN A 372 -7.13 -12.05 -40.19
C ASN A 372 -6.75 -11.22 -38.94
N MET A 373 -6.86 -9.90 -39.06
CA MET A 373 -6.75 -8.89 -38.02
C MET A 373 -7.97 -7.96 -38.10
N TYR A 374 -8.22 -7.19 -37.04
CA TYR A 374 -9.17 -6.08 -37.07
C TYR A 374 -8.43 -4.74 -37.08
N GLN A 375 -9.03 -3.74 -37.73
CA GLN A 375 -8.56 -2.38 -37.76
C GLN A 375 -9.72 -1.43 -37.51
N ILE A 376 -9.61 -0.59 -36.49
CA ILE A 376 -10.59 0.47 -36.15
C ILE A 376 -9.91 1.82 -36.38
N THR A 377 -10.61 2.78 -36.99
CA THR A 377 -10.09 4.15 -37.19
C THR A 377 -11.11 5.18 -36.73
N LEU A 378 -10.74 6.07 -35.81
CA LEU A 378 -11.63 7.05 -35.19
C LEU A 378 -11.01 8.45 -35.23
N VAL A 379 -11.85 9.49 -35.15
CA VAL A 379 -11.40 10.87 -34.88
C VAL A 379 -11.14 11.08 -33.39
N ASN A 380 -11.93 10.43 -32.53
CA ASN A 380 -11.80 10.50 -31.07
C ASN A 380 -10.63 9.63 -30.59
N GLU A 381 -9.58 10.28 -30.09
CA GLU A 381 -8.37 9.64 -29.57
C GLU A 381 -8.63 8.85 -28.28
N HIS A 382 -9.40 9.44 -27.36
CA HIS A 382 -9.69 8.87 -26.04
C HIS A 382 -10.50 7.56 -26.14
N LEU A 383 -11.52 7.53 -27.01
CA LEU A 383 -12.25 6.30 -27.31
C LEU A 383 -11.33 5.23 -27.91
N LEU A 384 -10.38 5.61 -28.77
CA LEU A 384 -9.43 4.64 -29.32
C LEU A 384 -8.46 4.10 -28.26
N ASP A 385 -7.97 4.94 -27.34
CA ASP A 385 -7.12 4.47 -26.23
C ASP A 385 -7.85 3.52 -25.28
N ASP A 386 -9.14 3.75 -25.04
CA ASP A 386 -10.01 2.82 -24.30
C ASP A 386 -10.17 1.47 -25.01
N ILE A 387 -10.34 1.48 -26.35
CA ILE A 387 -10.35 0.26 -27.16
C ILE A 387 -9.00 -0.46 -27.08
N VAL A 388 -7.90 0.27 -27.18
CA VAL A 388 -6.53 -0.27 -27.08
C VAL A 388 -6.29 -0.89 -25.71
N PHE A 389 -6.76 -0.27 -24.62
CA PHE A 389 -6.72 -0.82 -23.26
C PHE A 389 -7.54 -2.12 -23.16
N MET A 390 -8.81 -2.09 -23.59
CA MET A 390 -9.69 -3.26 -23.51
C MET A 390 -9.11 -4.43 -24.29
N CYS A 391 -8.69 -4.21 -25.54
CA CYS A 391 -8.09 -5.25 -26.37
C CYS A 391 -6.79 -5.83 -25.77
N ARG A 392 -5.96 -5.00 -25.11
CA ARG A 392 -4.76 -5.49 -24.41
C ARG A 392 -5.13 -6.37 -23.20
N SER A 393 -6.10 -5.96 -22.39
CA SER A 393 -6.61 -6.77 -21.27
C SER A 393 -7.18 -8.12 -21.71
N LEU A 394 -7.87 -8.16 -22.86
CA LEU A 394 -8.35 -9.38 -23.52
C LEU A 394 -7.25 -10.31 -24.07
N GLY A 395 -5.98 -9.89 -24.03
CA GLY A 395 -4.83 -10.65 -24.56
C GLY A 395 -4.55 -10.42 -26.06
N PHE A 396 -5.11 -9.37 -26.68
CA PHE A 396 -4.84 -9.03 -28.07
C PHE A 396 -3.70 -8.01 -28.17
N ALA A 397 -2.70 -8.31 -29.00
CA ALA A 397 -1.57 -7.45 -29.29
C ALA A 397 -2.05 -6.25 -30.13
N THR A 398 -2.30 -5.14 -29.44
CA THR A 398 -3.02 -3.98 -29.98
C THR A 398 -2.19 -2.70 -29.87
N TYR A 399 -2.08 -1.99 -30.99
CA TYR A 399 -1.19 -0.85 -31.17
C TYR A 399 -1.91 0.29 -31.89
N LYS A 400 -1.71 1.52 -31.39
CA LYS A 400 -2.24 2.78 -31.91
C LYS A 400 -1.23 3.43 -32.87
N SER A 401 -1.74 4.12 -33.87
CA SER A 401 -0.98 4.86 -34.88
C SER A 401 -1.80 6.05 -35.38
N THR A 402 -1.21 7.23 -35.43
CA THR A 402 -1.83 8.42 -36.04
C THR A 402 -1.70 8.36 -37.55
N VAL A 403 -2.78 8.63 -38.29
CA VAL A 403 -2.82 8.61 -39.75
C VAL A 403 -3.54 9.86 -40.27
N GLN A 404 -3.00 10.47 -41.32
CA GLN A 404 -3.71 11.52 -42.06
C GLN A 404 -4.64 10.88 -43.08
N LYS A 405 -5.90 11.32 -43.15
CA LYS A 405 -6.85 10.89 -44.19
C LYS A 405 -7.51 12.11 -44.83
N THR A 406 -7.58 12.09 -46.16
CA THR A 406 -8.22 13.13 -46.96
C THR A 406 -9.60 12.67 -47.40
N CYS A 407 -10.64 13.40 -47.00
CA CYS A 407 -12.00 13.17 -47.45
C CYS A 407 -12.23 13.90 -48.78
N THR A 408 -12.30 13.16 -49.88
CA THR A 408 -12.59 13.68 -51.23
C THR A 408 -14.04 14.13 -51.43
N ASN A 409 -14.90 13.97 -50.42
CA ASN A 409 -16.33 14.26 -50.48
C ASN A 409 -16.65 15.71 -50.06
N SER A 410 -16.36 16.70 -50.90
CA SER A 410 -17.25 17.86 -50.99
C SER A 410 -17.30 18.55 -52.36
N ALA A 411 -18.24 18.09 -53.20
CA ALA A 411 -18.78 18.88 -54.33
C ALA A 411 -19.98 19.78 -53.90
N SER A 412 -20.20 19.91 -52.59
CA SER A 412 -21.44 20.45 -52.00
C SER A 412 -21.25 21.17 -50.65
N SER A 413 -20.02 21.39 -50.19
CA SER A 413 -19.77 22.11 -48.93
C SER A 413 -19.59 23.62 -49.19
N ARG A 414 -19.76 24.42 -48.13
CA ARG A 414 -19.72 25.90 -48.19
C ARG A 414 -18.32 26.49 -48.44
N ALA A 415 -17.27 25.67 -48.40
CA ALA A 415 -15.86 26.08 -48.37
C ALA A 415 -15.31 26.70 -49.67
N VAL A 416 -16.01 26.54 -50.80
CA VAL A 416 -15.59 27.01 -52.15
C VAL A 416 -15.66 28.55 -52.30
N ARG A 417 -15.56 29.32 -51.21
CA ARG A 417 -15.63 30.79 -51.20
C ARG A 417 -14.42 31.50 -50.61
N GLU A 418 -13.51 30.78 -49.95
CA GLU A 418 -12.39 31.40 -49.20
C GLU A 418 -11.01 31.12 -49.81
N HIS A 419 -10.85 30.03 -50.60
CA HIS A 419 -9.61 29.69 -51.31
C HIS A 419 -9.89 29.37 -52.79
N PRO A 420 -9.56 30.27 -53.74
CA PRO A 420 -9.89 30.10 -55.16
C PRO A 420 -9.17 28.96 -55.89
N ASP A 421 -7.97 28.58 -55.42
CA ASP A 421 -7.09 27.63 -56.11
C ASP A 421 -7.36 26.15 -55.78
N ASP A 422 -8.08 25.88 -54.68
CA ASP A 422 -8.25 24.53 -54.14
C ASP A 422 -9.42 23.79 -54.84
N LYS A 423 -9.14 23.35 -56.08
CA LYS A 423 -10.15 22.94 -57.07
C LYS A 423 -10.97 21.69 -56.73
N TYR A 424 -10.66 21.01 -55.63
CA TYR A 424 -11.47 19.94 -55.04
C TYR A 424 -11.47 20.09 -53.52
N GLY A 425 -12.64 20.28 -52.90
CA GLY A 425 -12.79 20.53 -51.46
C GLY A 425 -12.45 19.32 -50.58
N CYS A 426 -11.15 19.04 -50.47
CA CYS A 426 -10.54 17.83 -49.92
C CYS A 426 -10.03 18.05 -48.50
N VAL A 427 -10.92 18.00 -47.51
CA VAL A 427 -10.54 18.17 -46.10
C VAL A 427 -9.64 17.00 -45.67
N THR A 428 -8.40 17.32 -45.29
CA THR A 428 -7.47 16.36 -44.67
C THR A 428 -7.50 16.50 -43.16
N GLY A 429 -7.73 15.39 -42.46
CA GLY A 429 -7.82 15.36 -41.00
C GLY A 429 -6.90 14.32 -40.37
N THR A 430 -6.51 14.58 -39.13
CA THR A 430 -5.82 13.63 -38.26
C THR A 430 -6.83 12.60 -37.74
N TYR A 431 -6.58 11.32 -38.01
CA TYR A 431 -7.32 10.20 -37.45
C TYR A 431 -6.39 9.31 -36.62
N TYR A 432 -6.97 8.62 -35.64
CA TYR A 432 -6.27 7.64 -34.82
C TYR A 432 -6.74 6.24 -35.22
N GLN A 433 -5.80 5.37 -35.55
CA GLN A 433 -6.05 4.02 -36.00
C GLN A 433 -5.45 3.03 -35.01
N CYS A 434 -6.18 1.96 -34.67
CA CYS A 434 -5.61 0.81 -33.96
C CYS A 434 -5.67 -0.44 -34.84
N SER A 435 -4.70 -1.34 -34.64
CA SER A 435 -4.70 -2.68 -35.23
C SER A 435 -4.72 -3.71 -34.11
N ILE A 436 -5.68 -4.64 -34.17
CA ILE A 436 -5.94 -5.67 -33.16
C ILE A 436 -5.54 -7.02 -33.75
N SER A 437 -4.54 -7.67 -33.14
CA SER A 437 -4.10 -8.99 -33.57
C SER A 437 -3.85 -9.91 -32.37
N GLY A 438 -4.40 -11.13 -32.38
CA GLY A 438 -4.18 -12.08 -31.28
C GLY A 438 -4.42 -13.53 -31.68
N LYS A 439 -4.44 -14.42 -30.69
CA LYS A 439 -5.19 -15.69 -30.73
C LYS A 439 -6.56 -15.41 -30.11
N GLY A 440 -7.65 -16.02 -30.58
CA GLY A 440 -8.98 -15.78 -30.03
C GLY A 440 -9.66 -14.53 -30.60
N LEU A 441 -9.28 -14.09 -31.81
CA LEU A 441 -10.06 -13.09 -32.56
C LEU A 441 -11.36 -13.71 -33.11
N GLU A 442 -11.32 -15.01 -33.35
CA GLU A 442 -12.43 -15.89 -33.68
C GLU A 442 -13.46 -16.06 -32.54
N GLU A 443 -13.10 -15.65 -31.32
CA GLU A 443 -13.99 -15.66 -30.13
C GLU A 443 -14.84 -14.38 -30.02
N ILE A 444 -14.51 -13.31 -30.77
CA ILE A 444 -15.26 -12.05 -30.72
C ILE A 444 -16.63 -12.25 -31.38
N PRO A 445 -17.76 -12.03 -30.66
CA PRO A 445 -19.11 -12.34 -31.12
C PRO A 445 -19.68 -11.26 -32.07
N VAL A 446 -18.97 -10.98 -33.17
CA VAL A 446 -19.49 -10.14 -34.26
C VAL A 446 -20.71 -10.79 -34.92
N LEU A 447 -21.73 -9.98 -35.21
CA LEU A 447 -22.94 -10.39 -35.92
C LEU A 447 -22.70 -10.45 -37.43
N LEU A 448 -21.89 -9.53 -37.97
CA LEU A 448 -21.67 -9.42 -39.40
C LEU A 448 -20.70 -10.50 -39.88
N ALA A 449 -21.24 -11.51 -40.56
CA ALA A 449 -20.49 -12.70 -40.97
C ALA A 449 -19.22 -12.37 -41.78
N TYR A 450 -19.24 -11.32 -42.61
CA TYR A 450 -18.09 -10.87 -43.39
C TYR A 450 -16.99 -10.20 -42.56
N LYS A 451 -17.29 -9.74 -41.33
CA LYS A 451 -16.31 -9.24 -40.37
C LYS A 451 -15.77 -10.37 -39.47
N LYS A 452 -16.26 -11.60 -39.54
CA LYS A 452 -15.85 -12.67 -38.61
C LYS A 452 -14.43 -13.18 -38.89
N ALA A 453 -13.50 -12.95 -37.96
CA ALA A 453 -12.14 -13.49 -38.06
C ALA A 453 -12.10 -15.03 -38.02
N SER A 454 -11.16 -15.61 -38.77
CA SER A 454 -10.87 -17.05 -38.77
C SER A 454 -9.82 -17.42 -37.71
N PRO A 455 -9.71 -18.70 -37.32
CA PRO A 455 -8.67 -19.16 -36.41
C PRO A 455 -7.25 -18.89 -36.92
N ARG A 456 -6.39 -18.31 -36.06
CA ARG A 456 -5.06 -17.84 -36.45
C ARG A 456 -4.07 -18.99 -36.71
N LYS A 457 -3.63 -19.13 -37.96
CA LYS A 457 -2.64 -20.13 -38.40
C LYS A 457 -1.18 -19.86 -37.95
N GLN A 458 -0.87 -18.66 -37.47
CA GLN A 458 0.51 -18.25 -37.15
C GLN A 458 0.94 -18.72 -35.74
N ILE A 459 2.01 -19.54 -35.69
CA ILE A 459 2.57 -20.14 -34.46
C ILE A 459 3.23 -19.11 -33.50
N LYS A 460 3.54 -17.89 -33.98
CA LYS A 460 4.21 -16.87 -33.17
C LYS A 460 3.23 -16.22 -32.18
N ASP A 461 3.58 -16.28 -30.90
CA ASP A 461 2.96 -15.50 -29.82
C ASP A 461 3.03 -13.98 -30.14
N ALA A 462 1.87 -13.33 -30.22
CA ALA A 462 1.74 -11.92 -30.58
C ALA A 462 2.03 -10.97 -29.41
N LEU A 463 1.95 -11.47 -28.17
CA LEU A 463 2.24 -10.72 -26.94
C LEU A 463 3.74 -10.70 -26.59
N VAL A 464 4.59 -11.34 -27.41
CA VAL A 464 6.04 -11.47 -27.18
C VAL A 464 6.82 -10.65 -28.20
N VAL A 465 7.46 -9.57 -27.72
CA VAL A 465 8.09 -8.54 -28.54
C VAL A 465 9.58 -8.40 -28.25
N GLY A 466 10.39 -8.29 -29.31
CA GLY A 466 11.78 -7.87 -29.17
C GLY A 466 11.85 -6.41 -28.73
N PHE A 467 13.01 -5.99 -28.22
CA PHE A 467 13.25 -4.63 -27.76
C PHE A 467 14.70 -4.21 -28.04
N ALA A 468 14.95 -2.91 -27.97
CA ALA A 468 16.27 -2.32 -27.86
C ALA A 468 16.40 -1.60 -26.50
N VAL A 469 17.64 -1.23 -26.16
CA VAL A 469 17.99 -0.50 -24.94
C VAL A 469 18.85 0.69 -25.34
N LYS A 470 18.58 1.86 -24.78
CA LYS A 470 19.29 3.12 -25.05
C LYS A 470 19.59 3.81 -23.73
N SER A 471 20.85 4.17 -23.45
CA SER A 471 21.15 5.05 -22.30
C SER A 471 20.59 6.45 -22.57
N ILE A 472 19.97 7.06 -21.55
CA ILE A 472 19.40 8.41 -21.60
C ILE A 472 20.05 9.35 -20.57
N GLY A 473 21.15 8.94 -19.96
CA GLY A 473 21.91 9.75 -18.99
C GLY A 473 21.36 9.68 -17.56
N VAL A 474 21.87 10.53 -16.67
CA VAL A 474 21.44 10.57 -15.27
C VAL A 474 20.08 11.25 -15.15
N GLY A 475 19.13 10.61 -14.46
CA GLY A 475 17.76 11.10 -14.31
C GLY A 475 17.11 10.70 -12.99
N ASP A 476 15.95 11.29 -12.70
CA ASP A 476 15.15 10.98 -11.52
C ASP A 476 14.45 9.63 -11.65
N TYR A 477 14.65 8.75 -10.67
CA TYR A 477 14.02 7.44 -10.59
C TYR A 477 13.00 7.35 -9.47
N TYR A 478 11.99 6.51 -9.71
CA TYR A 478 10.89 6.20 -8.81
C TYR A 478 10.68 4.69 -8.81
N GLY A 479 10.62 4.09 -7.63
CA GLY A 479 10.52 2.65 -7.48
C GLY A 479 9.80 2.24 -6.21
N PHE A 480 9.41 0.97 -6.15
CA PHE A 480 8.58 0.47 -5.07
C PHE A 480 8.74 -1.03 -4.85
N GLU A 481 8.41 -1.47 -3.65
CA GLU A 481 8.33 -2.88 -3.29
C GLU A 481 6.89 -3.34 -3.25
N ILE A 482 6.66 -4.60 -3.60
CA ILE A 482 5.35 -5.25 -3.56
C ILE A 482 5.44 -6.61 -2.90
N ASP A 483 4.30 -7.16 -2.53
CA ASP A 483 4.15 -8.55 -2.08
C ASP A 483 3.89 -9.53 -3.25
N GLY A 484 3.53 -10.78 -2.89
CA GLY A 484 3.20 -11.85 -3.84
C GLY A 484 4.41 -12.30 -4.65
N ASN A 485 4.17 -12.64 -5.92
CA ASN A 485 5.19 -13.23 -6.81
C ASN A 485 6.25 -12.22 -7.34
N HIS A 486 6.31 -11.00 -6.79
CA HIS A 486 7.23 -9.91 -7.16
C HIS A 486 7.07 -9.35 -8.58
N ARG A 487 6.06 -9.76 -9.36
CA ARG A 487 5.76 -9.19 -10.69
C ARG A 487 4.50 -8.36 -10.70
N TYR A 488 4.50 -7.35 -11.56
CA TYR A 488 3.43 -6.40 -11.79
C TYR A 488 3.45 -5.91 -13.25
N LEU A 489 2.36 -5.25 -13.66
CA LEU A 489 2.18 -4.77 -15.02
C LEU A 489 2.42 -3.25 -15.16
N LEU A 490 3.11 -2.89 -16.24
CA LEU A 490 3.10 -1.53 -16.77
C LEU A 490 1.76 -1.25 -17.48
N GLY A 491 1.43 0.03 -17.68
CA GLY A 491 0.16 0.45 -18.29
C GLY A 491 -0.08 -0.03 -19.74
N ASP A 492 0.96 -0.52 -20.43
CA ASP A 492 0.84 -1.17 -21.73
C ASP A 492 0.74 -2.70 -21.67
N PHE A 493 0.55 -3.25 -20.46
CA PHE A 493 0.45 -4.67 -20.08
C PHE A 493 1.78 -5.46 -20.16
N THR A 494 2.93 -4.79 -20.27
CA THR A 494 4.27 -5.42 -20.14
C THR A 494 4.56 -5.84 -18.69
N VAL A 495 5.11 -7.05 -18.50
CA VAL A 495 5.48 -7.57 -17.18
C VAL A 495 6.88 -7.10 -16.75
N THR A 496 7.04 -6.79 -15.46
CA THR A 496 8.30 -6.35 -14.83
C THR A 496 8.43 -6.91 -13.40
N HIS A 497 9.64 -6.90 -12.81
CA HIS A 497 9.97 -7.66 -11.59
C HIS A 497 10.66 -6.83 -10.47
N ASN A 498 10.93 -7.49 -9.33
CA ASN A 498 11.26 -6.93 -8.00
C ASN A 498 12.16 -7.94 -7.21
N THR A 499 13.12 -7.50 -6.37
CA THR A 499 14.28 -8.35 -5.94
C THR A 499 14.25 -8.96 -4.52
N ALA A 500 15.02 -10.04 -4.32
CA ALA A 500 15.37 -10.61 -3.02
C ALA A 500 16.88 -10.98 -2.87
N VAL A 501 17.65 -10.18 -2.12
CA VAL A 501 19.11 -10.38 -1.89
C VAL A 501 19.41 -11.59 -0.99
N ALA A 502 18.63 -11.78 0.07
CA ALA A 502 18.93 -12.78 1.11
C ALA A 502 18.89 -14.23 0.59
N ILE A 503 18.09 -14.52 -0.45
CA ILE A 503 18.02 -15.85 -1.06
C ILE A 503 19.29 -16.16 -1.87
N LYS A 504 19.93 -15.15 -2.48
CA LYS A 504 21.26 -15.31 -3.11
C LYS A 504 22.32 -15.69 -2.09
N ILE A 505 22.34 -15.04 -0.92
CA ILE A 505 23.29 -15.36 0.16
C ILE A 505 23.11 -16.81 0.62
N ALA A 506 21.88 -17.26 0.85
CA ALA A 506 21.59 -18.66 1.22
C ALA A 506 22.10 -19.66 0.16
N THR A 507 21.84 -19.36 -1.12
CA THR A 507 22.19 -20.23 -2.25
C THR A 507 23.66 -20.11 -2.68
N GLU A 508 24.44 -19.12 -2.22
CA GLU A 508 25.90 -19.13 -2.32
C GLU A 508 26.59 -19.82 -1.14
N LEU A 509 25.96 -19.82 0.04
CA LEU A 509 26.43 -20.60 1.18
C LEU A 509 26.15 -22.10 1.02
N GLN A 510 25.14 -22.48 0.22
CA GLN A 510 24.75 -23.88 -0.07
C GLN A 510 24.50 -24.73 1.20
N PHE A 511 24.05 -24.11 2.30
CA PHE A 511 23.57 -24.83 3.49
C PHE A 511 22.05 -24.82 3.57
N LYS A 512 21.48 -25.91 4.10
CA LYS A 512 20.08 -25.96 4.50
C LYS A 512 19.75 -24.76 5.39
N THR A 513 18.77 -23.97 4.96
CA THR A 513 18.53 -22.61 5.48
C THR A 513 17.22 -22.54 6.26
N LEU A 514 17.29 -22.05 7.49
CA LEU A 514 16.13 -21.68 8.29
C LEU A 514 15.77 -20.21 8.02
N VAL A 515 14.50 -19.89 7.80
CA VAL A 515 14.00 -18.52 7.66
C VAL A 515 12.97 -18.28 8.76
N VAL A 516 13.25 -17.34 9.67
CA VAL A 516 12.39 -17.04 10.82
C VAL A 516 11.60 -15.76 10.54
N VAL A 517 10.27 -15.84 10.59
CA VAL A 517 9.36 -14.71 10.29
C VAL A 517 8.39 -14.44 11.45
N ASN A 518 7.92 -13.20 11.59
CA ASN A 518 7.02 -12.80 12.68
C ASN A 518 5.51 -12.92 12.35
N LYS A 519 5.14 -13.07 11.07
CA LYS A 519 3.76 -13.05 10.57
C LYS A 519 3.53 -14.14 9.53
N GLU A 520 2.33 -14.70 9.50
CA GLU A 520 1.98 -15.79 8.58
C GLU A 520 2.02 -15.37 7.11
N CYS A 521 1.59 -14.14 6.77
CA CYS A 521 1.70 -13.64 5.39
C CYS A 521 3.15 -13.52 4.87
N LEU A 522 4.14 -13.33 5.75
CA LEU A 522 5.56 -13.37 5.36
C LEU A 522 6.01 -14.80 5.07
N MET A 523 5.44 -15.81 5.74
CA MET A 523 5.79 -17.23 5.51
C MET A 523 5.48 -17.64 4.07
N ASP A 524 4.32 -17.25 3.55
CA ASP A 524 3.91 -17.52 2.17
C ASP A 524 4.75 -16.71 1.17
N GLN A 525 4.98 -15.42 1.42
CA GLN A 525 5.82 -14.55 0.57
C GLN A 525 7.27 -15.07 0.44
N TRP A 526 7.84 -15.56 1.55
CA TRP A 526 9.16 -16.20 1.52
C TRP A 526 9.14 -17.52 0.77
N ALA A 527 8.08 -18.33 0.87
CA ALA A 527 7.95 -19.57 0.12
C ALA A 527 7.90 -19.33 -1.39
N ASP A 528 7.04 -18.41 -1.85
CA ASP A 528 6.94 -18.00 -3.26
C ASP A 528 8.27 -17.44 -3.77
N SER A 529 8.93 -16.60 -2.97
CA SER A 529 10.24 -16.03 -3.31
C SER A 529 11.31 -17.13 -3.44
N ILE A 530 11.42 -18.05 -2.47
CA ILE A 530 12.40 -19.15 -2.51
C ILE A 530 12.14 -20.06 -3.72
N ALA A 531 10.87 -20.42 -3.98
CA ALA A 531 10.49 -21.22 -5.14
C ALA A 531 10.89 -20.50 -6.44
N LYS A 532 10.64 -19.18 -6.54
CA LYS A 532 11.01 -18.38 -7.70
C LYS A 532 12.53 -18.28 -7.90
N PHE A 533 13.25 -17.75 -6.91
CA PHE A 533 14.68 -17.44 -7.02
C PHE A 533 15.58 -18.68 -7.19
N THR A 534 15.04 -19.88 -6.93
CA THR A 534 15.70 -21.18 -7.18
C THR A 534 15.17 -21.96 -8.39
N GLY A 535 14.24 -21.39 -9.16
CA GLY A 535 13.66 -22.03 -10.36
C GLY A 535 12.82 -23.28 -10.06
N GLY A 536 12.12 -23.28 -8.93
CA GLY A 536 11.28 -24.39 -8.46
C GLY A 536 12.06 -25.58 -7.88
N LYS A 537 13.38 -25.47 -7.73
CA LYS A 537 14.25 -26.59 -7.32
C LYS A 537 14.38 -26.77 -5.80
N ALA A 538 14.24 -25.69 -5.02
CA ALA A 538 14.29 -25.78 -3.57
C ALA A 538 13.07 -26.50 -2.99
N ARG A 539 13.31 -27.49 -2.13
CA ARG A 539 12.27 -28.18 -1.35
C ARG A 539 12.01 -27.35 -0.09
N ILE A 540 10.80 -26.79 0.01
CA ILE A 540 10.41 -25.86 1.09
C ILE A 540 9.65 -26.59 2.20
N GLY A 541 10.05 -26.34 3.44
CA GLY A 541 9.46 -26.87 4.67
C GLY A 541 8.95 -25.78 5.62
N TYR A 542 8.30 -26.20 6.71
CA TYR A 542 7.60 -25.29 7.63
C TYR A 542 7.75 -25.70 9.10
N ILE A 543 7.82 -24.71 10.01
CA ILE A 543 7.69 -24.89 11.46
C ILE A 543 6.65 -23.88 11.98
N GLN A 544 5.45 -24.37 12.29
CA GLN A 544 4.32 -23.57 12.77
C GLN A 544 3.49 -24.43 13.74
N GLN A 545 3.57 -24.14 15.05
CA GLN A 545 2.92 -24.90 16.12
C GLN A 545 3.22 -26.42 16.04
N ASP A 546 2.25 -27.23 15.58
CA ASP A 546 2.37 -28.68 15.42
C ASP A 546 2.77 -29.11 14.00
N LYS A 547 2.65 -28.22 13.01
CA LYS A 547 3.12 -28.43 11.63
C LYS A 547 4.64 -28.30 11.60
N VAL A 548 5.34 -29.43 11.57
CA VAL A 548 6.80 -29.53 11.52
C VAL A 548 7.22 -30.38 10.32
N ALA A 549 7.75 -29.73 9.28
CA ALA A 549 8.19 -30.35 8.04
C ALA A 549 9.63 -29.90 7.73
N VAL A 550 10.61 -30.66 8.23
CA VAL A 550 12.05 -30.33 8.18
C VAL A 550 12.90 -31.39 7.45
N ALA A 551 12.44 -32.64 7.44
CA ALA A 551 13.12 -33.73 6.72
C ALA A 551 13.04 -33.54 5.19
N ASP A 552 14.17 -33.77 4.51
CA ASP A 552 14.33 -33.61 3.06
C ASP A 552 13.88 -32.24 2.51
N LYS A 553 14.34 -31.16 3.17
CA LYS A 553 14.10 -29.75 2.79
C LYS A 553 15.41 -28.99 2.68
N ASP A 554 15.47 -28.09 1.70
CA ASP A 554 16.58 -27.15 1.47
C ASP A 554 16.35 -25.86 2.25
N PHE A 555 15.12 -25.34 2.23
CA PHE A 555 14.68 -24.21 3.04
C PHE A 555 13.57 -24.64 3.99
N VAL A 556 13.55 -24.09 5.20
CA VAL A 556 12.45 -24.25 6.17
C VAL A 556 12.07 -22.88 6.70
N ILE A 557 10.78 -22.54 6.64
CA ILE A 557 10.27 -21.26 7.10
C ILE A 557 9.55 -21.48 8.45
N ALA A 558 9.89 -20.67 9.46
CA ALA A 558 9.49 -20.88 10.84
C ALA A 558 8.81 -19.64 11.43
N MET A 559 7.64 -19.82 12.06
CA MET A 559 6.99 -18.76 12.81
C MET A 559 7.75 -18.49 14.11
N LEU A 560 8.28 -17.27 14.28
CA LEU A 560 9.03 -16.85 15.47
C LEU A 560 8.27 -17.17 16.76
N HIS A 561 6.98 -16.86 16.82
CA HIS A 561 6.10 -17.15 17.95
C HIS A 561 6.06 -18.64 18.32
N SER A 562 6.10 -19.53 17.31
CA SER A 562 6.11 -20.99 17.54
C SER A 562 7.44 -21.45 18.12
N VAL A 563 8.57 -21.09 17.50
CA VAL A 563 9.92 -21.45 17.97
C VAL A 563 10.20 -20.91 19.38
N SER A 564 9.65 -19.73 19.69
CA SER A 564 9.77 -19.06 20.98
C SER A 564 9.04 -19.78 22.11
N GLN A 565 7.76 -20.11 21.91
CA GLN A 565 6.87 -20.60 22.97
C GLN A 565 6.83 -22.12 23.10
N LYS A 566 7.03 -22.86 22.00
CA LYS A 566 7.00 -24.32 22.01
C LYS A 566 8.40 -24.90 22.13
N ASP A 567 8.52 -25.93 22.95
CA ASP A 567 9.75 -26.72 23.02
C ASP A 567 9.72 -27.81 21.94
N TYR A 568 10.67 -27.65 21.02
CA TYR A 568 11.00 -28.60 19.97
C TYR A 568 12.32 -29.28 20.36
N PRO A 569 12.56 -30.55 19.96
CA PRO A 569 13.83 -31.23 20.22
C PRO A 569 15.03 -30.41 19.73
N ASP A 570 16.12 -30.39 20.50
CA ASP A 570 17.38 -29.73 20.12
C ASP A 570 17.90 -30.28 18.77
N GLU A 571 17.59 -31.53 18.42
CA GLU A 571 17.84 -32.18 17.13
C GLU A 571 17.18 -31.47 15.93
N LEU A 572 15.96 -30.92 16.08
CA LEU A 572 15.16 -30.42 14.95
C LEU A 572 15.87 -29.32 14.14
N PHE A 573 16.70 -28.52 14.81
CA PHE A 573 17.47 -27.46 14.16
C PHE A 573 18.97 -27.79 14.01
N GLN A 574 19.40 -29.06 14.13
CA GLN A 574 20.83 -29.43 13.92
C GLN A 574 21.24 -29.44 12.44
N ASP A 575 20.28 -29.64 11.54
CA ASP A 575 20.54 -29.70 10.11
C ASP A 575 20.83 -28.34 9.47
N PHE A 576 20.51 -27.21 10.12
CA PHE A 576 20.64 -25.88 9.51
C PHE A 576 22.06 -25.34 9.66
N GLY A 577 22.71 -25.05 8.52
CA GLY A 577 24.00 -24.35 8.50
C GLY A 577 23.84 -22.82 8.41
N PHE A 578 22.70 -22.34 7.92
CA PHE A 578 22.37 -20.91 7.81
C PHE A 578 20.99 -20.62 8.41
N SER A 579 20.88 -19.51 9.15
CA SER A 579 19.61 -19.00 9.67
C SER A 579 19.44 -17.52 9.31
N ILE A 580 18.33 -17.20 8.64
CA ILE A 580 17.87 -15.84 8.35
C ILE A 580 16.79 -15.48 9.36
N VAL A 581 16.89 -14.33 10.01
CA VAL A 581 15.86 -13.77 10.88
C VAL A 581 15.30 -12.52 10.22
N ASP A 582 14.08 -12.62 9.70
CA ASP A 582 13.36 -11.53 9.07
C ASP A 582 12.70 -10.62 10.13
N GLU A 583 12.69 -9.33 9.85
CA GLU A 583 12.47 -8.24 10.81
C GLU A 583 13.06 -8.51 12.20
N CYS A 584 14.37 -8.77 12.23
CA CYS A 584 15.11 -9.18 13.43
C CYS A 584 15.01 -8.18 14.57
N HIS A 585 14.65 -6.92 14.30
CA HIS A 585 14.42 -5.89 15.31
C HIS A 585 13.35 -6.30 16.35
N HIS A 586 12.42 -7.20 16.03
CA HIS A 586 11.41 -7.70 16.97
C HIS A 586 11.93 -8.73 17.99
N ILE A 587 12.97 -9.50 17.67
CA ILE A 587 13.31 -10.75 18.39
C ILE A 587 13.86 -10.55 19.81
N ALA A 588 14.21 -9.32 20.18
CA ALA A 588 14.92 -9.03 21.42
C ALA A 588 14.09 -9.16 22.72
N SER A 589 12.75 -9.21 22.66
CA SER A 589 11.92 -9.31 23.88
C SER A 589 12.06 -10.68 24.56
N ASP A 590 11.93 -10.77 25.89
CA ASP A 590 11.99 -12.01 26.70
C ASP A 590 11.41 -13.22 25.97
N MET A 591 10.13 -13.15 25.62
CA MET A 591 9.42 -14.23 24.94
C MET A 591 10.11 -14.66 23.63
N PHE A 592 10.50 -13.73 22.77
CA PHE A 592 11.06 -14.03 21.45
C PHE A 592 12.56 -14.34 21.48
N SER A 593 13.31 -13.83 22.46
CA SER A 593 14.73 -14.16 22.64
C SER A 593 14.96 -15.64 22.96
N ARG A 594 13.94 -16.34 23.48
CA ARG A 594 13.95 -17.80 23.71
C ARG A 594 14.08 -18.61 22.41
N ALA A 595 13.80 -18.00 21.25
CA ALA A 595 14.11 -18.62 19.95
C ALA A 595 15.60 -18.57 19.61
N LEU A 596 16.35 -17.55 20.04
CA LEU A 596 17.74 -17.31 19.60
C LEU A 596 18.67 -18.51 19.89
N PRO A 597 18.70 -19.14 21.08
CA PRO A 597 19.49 -20.36 21.31
C PRO A 597 19.04 -21.57 20.49
N LYS A 598 17.75 -21.65 20.12
CA LYS A 598 17.19 -22.77 19.34
C LYS A 598 17.64 -22.71 17.87
N ILE A 599 17.75 -21.50 17.31
CA ILE A 599 18.03 -21.23 15.89
C ILE A 599 19.51 -20.96 15.56
N THR A 600 20.42 -21.00 16.54
CA THR A 600 21.86 -20.81 16.34
C THR A 600 22.43 -21.85 15.35
N SER A 601 22.97 -21.38 14.23
CA SER A 601 23.64 -22.17 13.19
C SER A 601 25.05 -21.63 12.88
N GLN A 602 25.73 -22.18 11.87
CA GLN A 602 27.09 -21.76 11.49
C GLN A 602 27.11 -20.30 11.00
N TYR A 603 26.07 -19.86 10.31
CA TYR A 603 25.90 -18.51 9.77
C TYR A 603 24.54 -17.90 10.20
N MET A 604 24.55 -16.65 10.68
CA MET A 604 23.33 -15.95 11.14
C MET A 604 23.15 -14.61 10.40
N LEU A 605 22.03 -14.42 9.70
CA LEU A 605 21.70 -13.16 9.02
C LEU A 605 20.45 -12.51 9.63
N GLY A 606 20.58 -11.30 10.19
CA GLY A 606 19.43 -10.46 10.53
C GLY A 606 19.05 -9.53 9.39
N LEU A 607 17.75 -9.41 9.09
CA LEU A 607 17.21 -8.42 8.16
C LEU A 607 16.37 -7.41 8.96
N SER A 608 16.63 -6.10 8.80
CA SER A 608 15.69 -5.06 9.24
C SER A 608 16.06 -3.68 8.71
N ALA A 609 15.05 -2.86 8.39
CA ALA A 609 15.24 -1.45 8.09
C ALA A 609 15.66 -0.63 9.33
N THR A 610 15.30 -1.07 10.54
CA THR A 610 15.45 -0.33 11.80
C THR A 610 16.13 -1.18 12.90
N PRO A 611 17.46 -1.43 12.81
CA PRO A 611 18.21 -2.24 13.79
C PRO A 611 18.47 -1.55 15.15
N ASN A 612 17.80 -0.43 15.44
CA ASN A 612 17.93 0.27 16.73
C ASN A 612 16.59 0.24 17.48
N ARG A 613 16.54 -0.45 18.63
CA ARG A 613 15.39 -0.44 19.55
C ARG A 613 15.55 0.63 20.64
N LYS A 614 14.44 1.28 20.98
CA LYS A 614 14.35 2.35 22.00
C LYS A 614 14.51 1.85 23.44
N ASP A 615 14.15 0.60 23.69
CA ASP A 615 14.31 -0.07 24.98
C ASP A 615 15.77 -0.46 25.29
N GLY A 616 16.72 -0.07 24.45
CA GLY A 616 18.14 -0.41 24.59
C GLY A 616 18.47 -1.87 24.28
N LEU A 617 17.48 -2.72 23.98
CA LEU A 617 17.66 -4.15 23.77
C LEU A 617 18.13 -4.50 22.34
N SER A 618 18.56 -3.52 21.53
CA SER A 618 19.24 -3.77 20.25
C SER A 618 20.43 -4.72 20.41
N HIS A 619 21.18 -4.56 21.52
CA HIS A 619 22.32 -5.42 21.83
C HIS A 619 21.91 -6.91 21.89
N VAL A 620 20.72 -7.25 22.40
CA VAL A 620 20.26 -8.65 22.52
C VAL A 620 20.36 -9.40 21.20
N PHE A 621 19.93 -8.82 20.07
CA PHE A 621 20.09 -9.49 18.78
C PHE A 621 21.50 -9.32 18.18
N HIS A 622 22.25 -8.26 18.51
CA HIS A 622 23.65 -8.17 18.09
C HIS A 622 24.52 -9.27 18.71
N GLU A 623 24.26 -9.66 19.96
CA GLU A 623 25.03 -10.71 20.64
C GLU A 623 24.77 -12.12 20.06
N TYR A 624 23.68 -12.32 19.31
CA TYR A 624 23.33 -13.59 18.62
C TYR A 624 23.44 -13.57 17.09
N LEU A 625 23.25 -12.42 16.44
CA LEU A 625 23.26 -12.26 14.98
C LEU A 625 24.50 -11.51 14.46
N GLY A 626 25.23 -10.82 15.34
CA GLY A 626 26.35 -9.95 14.97
C GLY A 626 25.97 -8.48 14.78
N ASN A 627 26.99 -7.66 14.49
CA ASN A 627 26.83 -6.23 14.24
C ASN A 627 26.18 -5.95 12.87
N VAL A 628 25.73 -4.71 12.65
CA VAL A 628 25.31 -4.26 11.32
C VAL A 628 26.50 -4.33 10.37
N CYS A 629 26.42 -5.22 9.38
CA CYS A 629 27.47 -5.47 8.40
C CYS A 629 27.36 -4.55 7.18
N HIS A 630 26.15 -4.09 6.86
CA HIS A 630 25.88 -3.17 5.78
C HIS A 630 24.68 -2.28 6.14
N SER A 631 24.76 -0.98 5.81
CA SER A 631 23.76 0.04 6.15
C SER A 631 23.64 1.05 5.00
N GLU A 632 22.40 1.26 4.54
CA GLU A 632 22.03 2.32 3.60
C GLU A 632 20.98 3.25 4.26
N ARG A 633 20.99 4.53 3.88
CA ARG A 633 20.07 5.56 4.42
C ARG A 633 19.23 6.20 3.32
N ARG A 634 18.05 6.70 3.69
CA ARG A 634 17.25 7.58 2.81
C ARG A 634 17.97 8.92 2.62
N SER A 635 17.77 9.53 1.46
CA SER A 635 18.06 10.94 1.19
C SER A 635 16.91 11.52 0.36
N GLY A 636 16.36 12.66 0.77
CA GLY A 636 15.16 13.23 0.13
C GLY A 636 14.68 14.49 0.85
N THR A 637 14.22 15.48 0.08
CA THR A 637 14.11 16.89 0.48
C THR A 637 12.78 17.31 1.12
N ASN A 638 11.95 16.36 1.57
CA ASN A 638 10.61 16.66 2.10
C ASN A 638 10.66 17.03 3.60
N GLN A 639 11.11 18.24 3.91
CA GLN A 639 11.43 18.67 5.28
C GLN A 639 10.16 18.78 6.16
N MET A 640 10.02 17.82 7.08
CA MET A 640 9.01 17.78 8.15
C MET A 640 9.18 18.97 9.09
N CYS A 641 8.07 19.60 9.48
CA CYS A 641 8.04 20.70 10.46
C CYS A 641 7.39 20.26 11.78
N ILE A 642 8.08 20.47 12.90
CA ILE A 642 7.62 20.10 14.24
C ILE A 642 7.33 21.38 15.04
N LYS A 643 6.06 21.62 15.33
CA LYS A 643 5.55 22.74 16.12
C LYS A 643 5.38 22.29 17.58
N ARG A 644 6.37 22.61 18.43
CA ARG A 644 6.43 22.17 19.84
C ARG A 644 5.89 23.26 20.75
N ILE A 645 4.73 23.01 21.37
CA ILE A 645 3.98 24.01 22.13
C ILE A 645 3.98 23.62 23.61
N LYS A 646 4.72 24.38 24.42
CA LYS A 646 4.82 24.16 25.87
C LYS A 646 3.67 24.84 26.61
N LEU A 647 2.92 24.05 27.38
CA LEU A 647 1.76 24.48 28.14
C LEU A 647 2.05 24.45 29.64
N SER A 648 1.62 25.48 30.35
CA SER A 648 1.73 25.60 31.81
C SER A 648 0.48 26.27 32.36
N SER A 649 -0.11 25.74 33.45
CA SER A 649 -1.28 26.32 34.11
C SER A 649 -1.10 26.32 35.63
N GLN A 650 -1.87 27.16 36.33
CA GLN A 650 -2.03 27.12 37.79
C GLN A 650 -3.18 26.20 38.23
N SER A 651 -3.97 25.66 37.28
CA SER A 651 -5.06 24.73 37.57
C SER A 651 -4.61 23.50 38.38
N PRO A 652 -5.40 23.02 39.35
CA PRO A 652 -5.15 21.74 40.05
C PRO A 652 -5.01 20.53 39.12
N LEU A 653 -5.46 20.62 37.86
CA LEU A 653 -5.27 19.59 36.85
C LEU A 653 -3.83 19.51 36.31
N TYR A 654 -2.99 20.54 36.53
CA TYR A 654 -1.55 20.52 36.27
C TYR A 654 -0.70 20.18 37.52
N GLU A 655 -1.30 19.96 38.69
CA GLU A 655 -0.56 19.53 39.87
C GLU A 655 0.15 18.19 39.66
N THR A 656 1.35 18.06 40.24
CA THR A 656 2.10 16.80 40.18
C THR A 656 1.53 15.83 41.22
N LEU A 657 0.66 14.93 40.77
CA LEU A 657 0.10 13.87 41.60
C LEU A 657 1.16 12.83 42.00
N TYR A 658 1.02 12.25 43.19
CA TYR A 658 1.86 11.16 43.69
C TYR A 658 1.00 9.95 44.09
N MET A 659 1.55 8.74 43.93
CA MET A 659 0.97 7.51 44.49
C MET A 659 1.37 7.34 45.97
N LYS A 660 0.68 6.44 46.70
CA LYS A 660 0.91 6.18 48.14
C LYS A 660 2.35 5.77 48.53
N ASN A 661 3.16 5.37 47.55
CA ASN A 661 4.57 5.02 47.67
C ASN A 661 5.53 6.19 47.37
N GLY A 662 5.03 7.42 47.23
CA GLY A 662 5.83 8.64 47.01
C GLY A 662 6.19 8.95 45.55
N ILE A 663 5.59 8.26 44.58
CA ILE A 663 6.07 8.26 43.19
C ILE A 663 5.06 8.99 42.27
N LYS A 664 5.57 9.88 41.39
CA LYS A 664 4.79 10.78 40.51
C LYS A 664 3.80 10.06 39.58
N ASN A 665 2.51 10.10 39.87
CA ASN A 665 1.46 9.32 39.19
C ASN A 665 1.19 9.79 37.74
N ASN A 666 2.05 9.42 36.79
CA ASN A 666 1.92 9.76 35.37
C ASN A 666 0.54 9.39 34.80
N VAL A 667 -0.01 8.24 35.22
CA VAL A 667 -1.31 7.71 34.77
C VAL A 667 -2.46 8.63 35.19
N GLY A 668 -2.43 9.12 36.44
CA GLY A 668 -3.38 10.10 36.97
C GLY A 668 -3.21 11.49 36.35
N MET A 669 -1.96 11.97 36.21
CA MET A 669 -1.69 13.29 35.60
C MET A 669 -2.16 13.36 34.13
N ILE A 670 -1.99 12.30 33.34
CA ILE A 670 -2.56 12.22 31.97
C ILE A 670 -4.10 12.30 32.01
N THR A 671 -4.74 11.67 33.00
CA THR A 671 -6.21 11.76 33.19
C THR A 671 -6.66 13.17 33.60
N ASN A 672 -5.86 13.90 34.39
CA ASN A 672 -6.17 15.29 34.72
C ASN A 672 -6.03 16.21 33.50
N LEU A 673 -4.93 16.09 32.75
CA LEU A 673 -4.70 16.86 31.52
C LEU A 673 -5.81 16.65 30.48
N SER A 674 -6.28 15.40 30.33
CA SER A 674 -7.39 15.04 29.44
C SER A 674 -8.73 15.71 29.80
N LYS A 675 -8.88 16.18 31.06
CA LYS A 675 -10.09 16.83 31.58
C LYS A 675 -9.98 18.35 31.63
N HIS A 676 -8.85 18.93 31.20
CA HIS A 676 -8.59 20.35 31.37
C HIS A 676 -9.31 21.18 30.29
N PRO A 677 -10.33 22.00 30.64
CA PRO A 677 -11.22 22.61 29.65
C PRO A 677 -10.47 23.56 28.70
N ILE A 678 -9.61 24.44 29.25
CA ILE A 678 -8.87 25.44 28.47
C ILE A 678 -7.89 24.79 27.49
N ARG A 679 -7.20 23.73 27.93
CA ARG A 679 -6.31 22.90 27.11
C ARG A 679 -7.05 22.20 25.98
N ASN A 680 -8.25 21.67 26.26
CA ASN A 680 -9.07 20.99 25.26
C ASN A 680 -9.63 22.00 24.25
N GLN A 681 -10.06 23.19 24.68
CA GLN A 681 -10.46 24.26 23.75
C GLN A 681 -9.29 24.70 22.86
N LEU A 682 -8.08 24.83 23.40
CA LEU A 682 -6.89 25.17 22.62
C LEU A 682 -6.60 24.13 21.51
N ILE A 683 -6.85 22.84 21.75
CA ILE A 683 -6.77 21.79 20.71
C ILE A 683 -7.82 22.04 19.60
N ILE A 684 -9.04 22.46 19.93
CA ILE A 684 -10.08 22.81 18.95
C ILE A 684 -9.67 24.02 18.11
N GLU A 685 -9.07 25.05 18.71
CA GLU A 685 -8.57 26.22 17.97
C GLU A 685 -7.40 25.85 17.05
N MET A 686 -6.48 24.99 17.48
CA MET A 686 -5.42 24.46 16.60
C MET A 686 -6.01 23.71 15.39
N ILE A 687 -7.03 22.88 15.59
CA ILE A 687 -7.72 22.20 14.48
C ILE A 687 -8.41 23.21 13.56
N ARG A 688 -9.10 24.21 14.12
CA ARG A 688 -9.75 25.30 13.34
C ARG A 688 -8.74 26.08 12.50
N ILE A 689 -7.52 26.31 12.99
CA ILE A 689 -6.43 26.95 12.24
C ILE A 689 -5.89 26.01 11.15
N LEU A 690 -5.57 24.75 11.48
CA LEU A 690 -5.05 23.76 10.52
C LEU A 690 -6.03 23.45 9.39
N MET A 691 -7.34 23.54 9.63
CA MET A 691 -8.38 23.34 8.62
C MET A 691 -8.52 24.50 7.62
N ARG A 692 -7.78 25.61 7.82
CA ARG A 692 -7.55 26.64 6.80
C ARG A 692 -6.51 26.21 5.74
N GLN A 693 -5.85 25.08 5.94
CA GLN A 693 -4.92 24.43 5.00
C GLN A 693 -5.53 23.12 4.48
N ASP A 694 -4.97 22.56 3.40
CA ASP A 694 -5.41 21.30 2.77
C ASP A 694 -4.91 20.07 3.57
N ARG A 695 -5.30 20.00 4.85
CA ARG A 695 -4.75 19.07 5.86
C ARG A 695 -5.69 17.93 6.20
N LYS A 696 -5.09 16.77 6.46
CA LYS A 696 -5.74 15.58 7.03
C LYS A 696 -5.00 15.19 8.30
N ILE A 697 -5.71 15.27 9.43
CA ILE A 697 -5.14 15.28 10.78
C ILE A 697 -5.31 13.91 11.44
N LEU A 698 -4.21 13.38 11.99
CA LEU A 698 -4.23 12.32 12.99
C LEU A 698 -4.11 12.94 14.38
N LEU A 699 -5.16 12.86 15.20
CA LEU A 699 -5.16 13.34 16.57
C LEU A 699 -4.93 12.15 17.51
N LEU A 700 -3.87 12.20 18.31
CA LEU A 700 -3.43 11.09 19.15
C LEU A 700 -3.59 11.39 20.64
N SER A 701 -4.15 10.41 21.36
CA SER A 701 -4.36 10.44 22.81
C SER A 701 -4.01 9.09 23.46
N GLY A 702 -3.52 9.14 24.70
CA GLY A 702 -3.38 7.99 25.60
C GLY A 702 -4.67 7.60 26.32
N ARG A 703 -5.78 8.33 26.12
CA ARG A 703 -7.09 8.15 26.76
C ARG A 703 -8.21 8.16 25.71
N ARG A 704 -9.17 7.24 25.81
CA ARG A 704 -10.35 7.19 24.92
C ARG A 704 -11.36 8.27 25.31
N GLU A 705 -11.55 8.43 26.62
CA GLU A 705 -12.41 9.41 27.28
C GLU A 705 -12.06 10.86 26.86
N HIS A 706 -10.78 11.08 26.52
CA HIS A 706 -10.28 12.34 25.97
C HIS A 706 -10.63 12.52 24.49
N LEU A 707 -10.55 11.46 23.68
CA LEU A 707 -11.02 11.49 22.28
C LEU A 707 -12.52 11.72 22.22
N GLU A 708 -13.29 11.13 23.14
CA GLU A 708 -14.72 11.34 23.32
C GLU A 708 -15.04 12.79 23.72
N THR A 709 -14.26 13.37 24.64
CA THR A 709 -14.36 14.80 25.00
C THR A 709 -14.07 15.71 23.81
N ILE A 710 -13.01 15.44 23.04
CA ILE A 710 -12.63 16.21 21.85
C ILE A 710 -13.66 16.03 20.72
N TYR A 711 -14.24 14.85 20.53
CA TYR A 711 -15.30 14.60 19.55
C TYR A 711 -16.50 15.53 19.78
N HIS A 712 -17.04 15.59 21.01
CA HIS A 712 -18.19 16.44 21.30
C HIS A 712 -17.89 17.93 21.24
N LEU A 713 -16.63 18.33 21.53
CA LEU A 713 -16.19 19.70 21.32
C LEU A 713 -16.09 20.05 19.83
N LEU A 714 -15.59 19.15 18.97
CA LEU A 714 -15.57 19.34 17.50
C LEU A 714 -16.98 19.41 16.91
N GLU A 715 -17.88 18.53 17.38
CA GLU A 715 -19.30 18.48 17.04
C GLU A 715 -20.01 19.79 17.40
N SER A 716 -19.70 20.37 18.56
CA SER A 716 -20.21 21.68 18.99
C SER A 716 -19.59 22.87 18.25
N ALA A 717 -18.34 22.76 17.78
CA ALA A 717 -17.54 23.88 17.30
C ALA A 717 -17.81 24.32 15.84
N HIS A 718 -18.66 23.58 15.09
CA HIS A 718 -19.15 23.92 13.75
C HIS A 718 -18.05 24.38 12.76
N ILE A 719 -16.90 23.70 12.79
CA ILE A 719 -15.72 24.06 11.98
C ILE A 719 -15.99 23.78 10.49
N MET A 720 -15.61 24.71 9.62
CA MET A 720 -15.54 24.52 8.17
C MET A 720 -14.08 24.31 7.74
N THR A 721 -13.86 23.56 6.66
CA THR A 721 -12.53 23.42 6.04
C THR A 721 -12.28 24.46 4.94
N ILE A 722 -11.03 24.56 4.46
CA ILE A 722 -10.60 25.39 3.32
C ILE A 722 -11.48 25.25 2.05
N HIS A 723 -12.21 24.15 1.90
CA HIS A 723 -13.10 23.88 0.77
C HIS A 723 -14.58 24.20 1.06
N ASN A 724 -14.87 25.04 2.08
CA ASN A 724 -16.21 25.43 2.55
C ASN A 724 -17.18 24.27 2.88
N LYS A 725 -16.66 23.06 3.12
CA LYS A 725 -17.44 21.94 3.66
C LYS A 725 -17.33 21.88 5.19
N PRO A 726 -18.36 21.36 5.90
CA PRO A 726 -18.25 21.04 7.31
C PRO A 726 -17.12 20.03 7.60
N LEU A 727 -16.48 20.18 8.75
CA LEU A 727 -15.43 19.29 9.23
C LEU A 727 -15.96 17.87 9.44
N THR A 728 -15.30 16.87 8.86
CA THR A 728 -15.61 15.45 9.13
C THR A 728 -14.58 14.84 10.09
N PHE A 729 -15.04 14.10 11.09
CA PHE A 729 -14.19 13.48 12.10
C PHE A 729 -14.71 12.09 12.53
N GLY A 730 -13.79 11.18 12.88
CA GLY A 730 -14.12 9.79 13.19
C GLY A 730 -13.07 9.07 14.03
N TYR A 731 -13.44 7.96 14.67
CA TYR A 731 -12.60 7.24 15.64
C TYR A 731 -11.76 6.14 15.01
N TYR A 732 -10.52 5.99 15.49
CA TYR A 732 -9.59 4.93 15.07
C TYR A 732 -8.91 4.28 16.27
N TYR A 733 -9.67 3.45 17.00
CA TYR A 733 -9.15 2.62 18.10
C TYR A 733 -9.78 1.22 18.15
N GLY A 734 -9.08 0.28 18.79
CA GLY A 734 -9.40 -1.15 18.72
C GLY A 734 -10.73 -1.56 19.36
N ASN A 735 -11.29 -2.63 18.79
CA ASN A 735 -12.59 -3.27 19.01
C ASN A 735 -13.25 -3.13 20.41
N GLN A 736 -14.51 -2.68 20.44
CA GLN A 736 -15.44 -2.95 21.54
C GLN A 736 -16.45 -4.02 21.09
N GLY A 737 -16.32 -5.26 21.59
CA GLY A 737 -17.35 -6.31 21.60
C GLY A 737 -17.95 -6.80 20.25
N GLY A 738 -17.70 -6.12 19.14
CA GLY A 738 -18.49 -6.24 17.92
C GLY A 738 -18.00 -7.25 16.90
N ASN A 739 -18.82 -7.45 15.87
CA ASN A 739 -18.49 -8.28 14.71
C ASN A 739 -17.28 -7.70 13.95
N LYS A 740 -16.23 -8.51 13.74
CA LYS A 740 -15.00 -8.13 13.02
C LYS A 740 -15.26 -7.44 11.67
N LYS A 741 -16.32 -7.84 10.94
CA LYS A 741 -16.69 -7.23 9.64
C LYS A 741 -17.14 -5.76 9.81
N GLN A 742 -17.97 -5.49 10.81
CA GLN A 742 -18.50 -4.16 11.11
C GLN A 742 -17.40 -3.23 11.64
N HIS A 743 -16.52 -3.73 12.52
CA HIS A 743 -15.37 -2.96 13.01
C HIS A 743 -14.41 -2.56 11.87
N LYS A 744 -14.13 -3.46 10.91
CA LYS A 744 -13.32 -3.13 9.73
C LYS A 744 -13.96 -2.02 8.88
N GLN A 745 -15.27 -2.04 8.70
CA GLN A 745 -16.00 -1.00 7.96
C GLN A 745 -15.92 0.36 8.67
N LEU A 746 -16.15 0.42 9.98
CA LEU A 746 -16.05 1.66 10.77
C LEU A 746 -14.67 2.33 10.69
N LEU A 747 -13.60 1.52 10.65
CA LEU A 747 -12.22 2.02 10.45
C LEU A 747 -12.00 2.54 9.02
N GLN A 748 -12.59 1.90 8.00
CA GLN A 748 -12.54 2.35 6.60
C GLN A 748 -13.38 3.61 6.34
N GLU A 749 -14.45 3.83 7.10
CA GLU A 749 -15.26 5.05 7.06
C GLU A 749 -14.54 6.19 7.79
N SER A 750 -14.04 5.96 9.00
CA SER A 750 -13.28 6.96 9.77
C SER A 750 -11.96 7.36 9.08
N ALA A 751 -11.36 6.47 8.29
CA ALA A 751 -10.18 6.78 7.48
C ALA A 751 -10.43 7.79 6.33
N LYS A 752 -11.70 8.10 6.01
CA LYS A 752 -12.08 9.11 5.01
C LYS A 752 -12.27 10.51 5.63
N CYS A 753 -12.34 10.62 6.95
CA CYS A 753 -12.54 11.88 7.65
C CYS A 753 -11.34 12.82 7.55
N ASP A 754 -11.59 14.11 7.73
CA ASP A 754 -10.57 15.17 7.77
C ASP A 754 -9.74 15.10 9.07
N VAL A 755 -10.37 14.70 10.19
CA VAL A 755 -9.71 14.46 11.48
C VAL A 755 -9.96 13.03 11.96
N VAL A 756 -8.89 12.29 12.26
CA VAL A 756 -8.93 10.91 12.72
C VAL A 756 -8.51 10.87 14.19
N LEU A 757 -9.45 10.50 15.07
CA LEU A 757 -9.28 10.45 16.53
C LEU A 757 -8.72 9.07 16.94
N GLY A 758 -7.40 8.97 17.07
CA GLY A 758 -6.68 7.72 17.31
C GLY A 758 -6.13 7.55 18.73
N THR A 759 -6.03 6.32 19.20
CA THR A 759 -5.20 6.02 20.39
C THR A 759 -3.75 5.80 19.99
N LEU A 760 -2.81 6.30 20.82
CA LEU A 760 -1.36 6.15 20.58
C LEU A 760 -0.97 4.70 20.21
N ALA A 761 -1.45 3.71 20.97
CA ALA A 761 -1.15 2.30 20.75
C ALA A 761 -1.60 1.74 19.38
N LEU A 762 -2.67 2.27 18.76
CA LEU A 762 -3.11 1.85 17.42
C LEU A 762 -2.44 2.68 16.29
N SER A 763 -1.93 3.87 16.61
CA SER A 763 -1.03 4.62 15.71
C SER A 763 0.37 4.01 15.63
N SER A 764 0.88 3.38 16.69
CA SER A 764 2.08 2.53 16.60
C SER A 764 1.82 1.28 15.76
N GLU A 765 0.70 0.59 15.96
CA GLU A 765 0.38 -0.67 15.27
C GLU A 765 -1.05 -0.71 14.69
N GLY A 766 -1.18 -0.78 13.36
CA GLY A 766 -2.45 -1.07 12.67
C GLY A 766 -3.10 0.09 11.89
N LEU A 767 -2.69 1.34 12.12
CA LEU A 767 -3.21 2.52 11.41
C LEU A 767 -2.74 2.60 9.95
N ASP A 768 -3.63 2.39 8.98
CA ASP A 768 -3.31 2.49 7.55
C ASP A 768 -4.17 3.54 6.83
N ILE A 769 -3.63 4.75 6.72
CA ILE A 769 -4.26 5.92 6.06
C ILE A 769 -3.17 6.71 5.31
N PRO A 770 -2.99 6.51 3.99
CA PRO A 770 -1.88 7.12 3.24
C PRO A 770 -1.92 8.65 3.13
N ASP A 771 -3.10 9.28 3.25
CA ASP A 771 -3.27 10.73 3.04
C ASP A 771 -2.97 11.59 4.28
N LEU A 772 -2.53 11.01 5.41
CA LEU A 772 -2.20 11.79 6.60
C LEU A 772 -1.01 12.70 6.35
N ASN A 773 -1.19 14.00 6.58
CA ASN A 773 -0.14 15.02 6.41
C ASN A 773 0.11 15.84 7.70
N THR A 774 -0.66 15.59 8.75
CA THR A 774 -0.58 16.32 10.02
C THR A 774 -0.85 15.39 11.21
N GLU A 775 -0.05 15.48 12.27
CA GLU A 775 -0.28 14.78 13.54
C GLU A 775 -0.39 15.77 14.71
N ILE A 776 -1.31 15.52 15.65
CA ILE A 776 -1.43 16.28 16.90
C ILE A 776 -1.29 15.33 18.08
N LEU A 777 -0.17 15.43 18.80
CA LEU A 777 0.10 14.67 20.02
C LEU A 777 -0.56 15.37 21.21
N THR A 778 -1.81 14.99 21.52
CA THR A 778 -2.62 15.66 22.55
C THR A 778 -2.36 15.19 23.97
N THR A 779 -1.53 14.16 24.18
CA THR A 779 -1.12 13.68 25.51
C THR A 779 0.35 13.29 25.54
N PRO A 780 1.08 13.49 26.65
CA PRO A 780 2.48 13.11 26.78
C PRO A 780 2.78 11.65 26.40
N ALA A 781 3.70 11.47 25.46
CA ALA A 781 4.18 10.18 24.97
C ALA A 781 5.72 10.19 24.81
N THR A 782 6.35 9.04 24.95
CA THR A 782 7.81 8.89 24.80
C THR A 782 8.24 8.30 23.47
N GLU A 783 7.32 7.69 22.74
CA GLU A 783 7.55 7.00 21.46
C GLU A 783 6.64 7.59 20.40
N VAL A 784 7.24 8.08 19.31
CA VAL A 784 6.51 8.82 18.25
C VAL A 784 7.02 8.52 16.84
N GLU A 785 8.18 7.87 16.67
CA GLU A 785 8.77 7.65 15.33
C GLU A 785 7.86 6.80 14.44
N GLN A 786 7.08 5.89 15.03
CA GLN A 786 6.12 5.06 14.30
C GLN A 786 4.84 5.81 13.90
N SER A 787 4.43 6.86 14.61
CA SER A 787 3.27 7.70 14.22
C SER A 787 3.70 8.76 13.21
N VAL A 788 4.77 9.49 13.52
CA VAL A 788 5.42 10.46 12.63
C VAL A 788 5.83 9.83 11.29
N GLY A 789 6.34 8.59 11.32
CA GLY A 789 6.65 7.80 10.14
C GLY A 789 5.44 7.40 9.27
N ARG A 790 4.20 7.54 9.76
CA ARG A 790 2.98 7.37 8.94
C ARG A 790 2.62 8.64 8.16
N ILE A 791 2.88 9.82 8.72
CA ILE A 791 2.73 11.12 8.03
C ILE A 791 3.63 11.18 6.79
N LEU A 792 4.85 10.63 6.90
CA LEU A 792 5.88 10.62 5.87
C LEU A 792 5.70 9.50 4.80
N ARG A 793 4.56 8.80 4.75
CA ARG A 793 4.30 7.71 3.78
C ARG A 793 4.02 8.20 2.36
N LYS A 794 3.50 9.42 2.25
CA LYS A 794 3.10 10.05 1.00
C LYS A 794 3.90 11.34 0.84
N PHE A 795 4.28 11.65 -0.39
CA PHE A 795 4.80 12.98 -0.73
C PHE A 795 3.60 13.92 -0.91
N HIS A 796 3.63 15.08 -0.27
CA HIS A 796 2.46 15.97 -0.15
C HIS A 796 2.74 17.28 -0.88
N ASP A 797 2.36 17.38 -2.16
CA ASP A 797 2.75 18.48 -3.05
C ASP A 797 2.22 19.87 -2.65
N ARG A 798 1.25 19.92 -1.72
CA ARG A 798 0.49 21.13 -1.35
C ARG A 798 0.83 21.69 0.03
N VAL A 799 1.25 20.84 0.96
CA VAL A 799 1.51 21.21 2.36
C VAL A 799 2.61 20.32 2.93
N ASN A 800 3.63 20.93 3.54
CA ASN A 800 4.67 20.16 4.21
C ASN A 800 4.06 19.34 5.38
N PRO A 801 4.55 18.10 5.59
CA PRO A 801 4.24 17.30 6.75
C PRO A 801 4.44 18.08 8.06
N MET A 802 3.51 17.95 8.99
CA MET A 802 3.55 18.68 10.26
C MET A 802 3.23 17.81 11.48
N VAL A 803 3.96 18.03 12.58
CA VAL A 803 3.61 17.49 13.91
C VAL A 803 3.38 18.65 14.86
N ILE A 804 2.21 18.71 15.50
CA ILE A 804 1.98 19.52 16.69
C ILE A 804 2.23 18.66 17.92
N ASP A 805 3.20 19.06 18.73
CA ASP A 805 3.64 18.33 19.92
C ASP A 805 3.35 19.16 21.17
N LEU A 806 2.33 18.76 21.95
CA LEU A 806 1.95 19.44 23.18
C LEU A 806 2.82 18.97 24.36
N ILE A 807 3.36 19.94 25.10
CA ILE A 807 4.34 19.71 26.16
C ILE A 807 3.83 20.32 27.47
N ASP A 808 3.13 19.51 28.24
CA ASP A 808 2.60 19.90 29.55
C ASP A 808 3.71 20.00 30.60
N ASP A 809 3.84 21.15 31.28
CA ASP A 809 4.92 21.40 32.24
C ASP A 809 4.66 20.85 33.65
N CYS A 810 4.11 19.64 33.73
CA CYS A 810 3.82 18.96 34.99
C CYS A 810 4.48 17.57 35.08
N GLY A 811 4.64 17.07 36.31
CA GLY A 811 5.11 15.72 36.58
C GLY A 811 6.50 15.44 36.03
N ASN A 812 6.56 14.64 34.95
CA ASN A 812 7.77 14.26 34.24
C ASN A 812 7.69 14.56 32.73
N PHE A 813 6.63 15.21 32.24
CA PHE A 813 6.32 15.26 30.80
C PHE A 813 7.25 16.17 30.00
N SER A 814 7.70 17.30 30.58
CA SER A 814 8.80 18.10 30.00
C SER A 814 10.08 17.29 29.74
N ARG A 815 10.39 16.25 30.54
CA ARG A 815 11.52 15.33 30.28
C ARG A 815 11.24 14.37 29.12
N GLN A 816 9.99 13.95 28.92
CA GLN A 816 9.59 13.12 27.77
C GLN A 816 9.67 13.94 26.48
N ALA A 817 9.26 15.20 26.50
CA ALA A 817 9.41 16.11 25.38
C ALA A 817 10.88 16.37 25.01
N THR A 818 11.81 16.33 25.97
CA THR A 818 13.26 16.35 25.67
C THR A 818 13.72 15.10 24.91
N VAL A 819 13.14 13.93 25.17
CA VAL A 819 13.41 12.71 24.39
C VAL A 819 12.86 12.86 22.97
N ARG A 820 11.61 13.32 22.81
CA ARG A 820 11.02 13.62 21.50
C ARG A 820 11.86 14.64 20.71
N LYS A 821 12.30 15.74 21.34
CA LYS A 821 13.17 16.75 20.71
C LYS A 821 14.46 16.13 20.14
N LYS A 822 15.12 15.23 20.88
CA LYS A 822 16.33 14.56 20.41
C LYS A 822 16.09 13.71 19.15
N PHE A 823 14.96 12.99 19.08
CA PHE A 823 14.55 12.26 17.89
C PHE A 823 14.32 13.21 16.70
N TYR A 824 13.52 14.28 16.87
CA TYR A 824 13.27 15.24 15.81
C TYR A 824 14.57 15.90 15.28
N GLN A 825 15.55 16.12 16.18
CA GLN A 825 16.87 16.65 15.82
C GLN A 825 17.79 15.62 15.13
N SER A 826 17.67 14.32 15.43
CA SER A 826 18.48 13.28 14.75
C SER A 826 17.98 12.94 13.34
N GLU A 827 16.73 13.29 13.02
CA GLU A 827 16.14 13.15 11.68
C GLU A 827 16.21 14.46 10.86
N GLU A 828 16.93 15.49 11.35
CA GLU A 828 17.13 16.79 10.67
C GLU A 828 15.83 17.56 10.33
N TYR A 829 14.75 17.32 11.10
CA TYR A 829 13.48 18.03 10.96
C TYR A 829 13.60 19.49 11.39
N ASP A 830 12.76 20.37 10.82
CA ASP A 830 12.60 21.74 11.32
C ASP A 830 11.85 21.71 12.67
N VAL A 831 12.46 22.21 13.74
CA VAL A 831 11.92 22.12 15.10
C VAL A 831 11.76 23.51 15.71
N GLN A 832 10.51 23.93 15.85
CA GLN A 832 10.14 25.25 16.36
C GLN A 832 9.51 25.11 17.75
N ASP A 833 10.02 25.84 18.75
CA ASP A 833 9.53 25.83 20.15
C ASP A 833 8.73 27.11 20.44
N TRP A 834 7.54 26.97 21.03
CA TRP A 834 6.74 28.08 21.56
C TRP A 834 6.15 27.76 22.95
N LYS A 835 5.64 28.76 23.65
CA LYS A 835 5.15 28.66 25.04
C LYS A 835 3.84 29.40 25.19
N ILE A 836 2.83 28.75 25.79
CA ILE A 836 1.52 29.34 26.08
C ILE A 836 1.20 29.09 27.56
N PRO A 837 1.05 30.14 28.39
CA PRO A 837 0.44 30.00 29.70
C PRO A 837 -1.08 29.80 29.53
N LEU A 838 -1.60 28.69 30.05
CA LEU A 838 -3.05 28.48 30.14
C LEU A 838 -3.56 29.21 31.39
N GLY A 839 -4.33 30.27 31.17
CA GLY A 839 -5.14 30.90 32.21
C GLY A 839 -6.27 30.01 32.69
N ASP A 840 -7.14 30.58 33.51
CA ASP A 840 -8.23 29.88 34.19
C ASP A 840 -9.51 29.83 33.33
N GLU A 841 -9.66 30.74 32.37
CA GLU A 841 -10.83 30.86 31.50
C GLU A 841 -10.50 30.79 30.00
N VAL A 842 -11.50 30.47 29.17
CA VAL A 842 -11.33 30.36 27.70
C VAL A 842 -10.95 31.70 27.06
N ARG A 843 -11.34 32.83 27.66
CA ARG A 843 -10.93 34.17 27.21
C ARG A 843 -9.43 34.40 27.30
N ASP A 844 -8.73 33.70 28.21
CA ASP A 844 -7.29 33.87 28.43
C ASP A 844 -6.45 33.30 27.28
N LEU A 845 -7.06 32.51 26.38
CA LEU A 845 -6.43 32.07 25.13
C LEU A 845 -6.40 33.18 24.06
N GLN A 846 -7.33 34.14 24.09
CA GLN A 846 -7.52 35.14 23.02
C GLN A 846 -6.23 35.91 22.66
N PRO A 847 -5.40 36.39 23.62
CA PRO A 847 -4.14 37.08 23.31
C PRO A 847 -3.12 36.23 22.55
N PHE A 848 -3.30 34.91 22.49
CA PHE A 848 -2.40 33.97 21.82
C PHE A 848 -2.98 33.42 20.50
N LEU A 849 -4.22 33.72 20.12
CA LEU A 849 -4.84 33.13 18.93
C LEU A 849 -4.33 33.72 17.61
N SER A 850 -3.93 35.00 17.60
CA SER A 850 -3.18 35.62 16.50
C SER A 850 -1.87 34.88 16.26
N ASP A 851 -1.06 34.81 17.31
CA ASP A 851 0.29 34.29 17.33
C ASP A 851 0.30 32.78 17.05
N LEU A 852 -0.71 32.05 17.51
CA LEU A 852 -0.94 30.63 17.19
C LEU A 852 -1.27 30.44 15.71
N SER A 853 -2.03 31.37 15.11
CA SER A 853 -2.32 31.33 13.68
C SER A 853 -1.07 31.62 12.85
N GLU A 854 -0.23 32.59 13.24
CA GLU A 854 1.05 32.86 12.57
C GLU A 854 2.09 31.74 12.80
N PHE A 855 2.10 31.13 13.99
CA PHE A 855 3.00 30.03 14.31
C PHE A 855 2.63 28.73 13.58
N ILE A 856 1.37 28.48 13.23
CA ILE A 856 0.94 27.27 12.51
C ILE A 856 0.91 27.47 10.99
N LEU A 857 0.48 28.63 10.49
CA LEU A 857 0.36 28.90 9.06
C LEU A 857 1.70 29.27 8.41
N THR A 858 1.81 29.12 7.09
CA THR A 858 2.94 29.67 6.32
C THR A 858 2.63 31.09 5.81
N PRO A 859 3.65 31.89 5.44
CA PRO A 859 3.43 33.19 4.79
C PRO A 859 2.62 33.13 3.48
N ALA A 860 2.54 31.97 2.83
CA ALA A 860 1.70 31.75 1.65
C ALA A 860 0.22 31.53 2.04
N ASP A 861 -0.04 30.81 3.13
CA ASP A 861 -1.40 30.57 3.63
C ASP A 861 -2.06 31.87 4.10
N ILE A 862 -1.31 32.74 4.78
CA ILE A 862 -1.80 34.04 5.27
C ILE A 862 -2.31 34.91 4.11
N LYS A 863 -1.56 34.95 3.00
CA LYS A 863 -2.00 35.63 1.75
C LYS A 863 -3.24 34.98 1.12
N LYS A 864 -3.39 33.66 1.24
CA LYS A 864 -4.56 32.93 0.73
C LYS A 864 -5.81 33.18 1.58
N SER A 865 -5.69 33.24 2.90
CA SER A 865 -6.80 33.61 3.79
C SER A 865 -7.25 35.07 3.61
N ALA A 866 -6.32 36.00 3.35
CA ALA A 866 -6.67 37.40 3.10
C ALA A 866 -7.59 37.56 1.88
N ARG A 867 -7.37 36.80 0.81
CA ARG A 867 -8.25 36.78 -0.38
C ARG A 867 -9.64 36.17 -0.14
N ILE A 868 -9.82 35.38 0.92
CA ILE A 868 -11.09 34.74 1.28
C ILE A 868 -11.89 35.60 2.29
N ALA A 869 -11.22 36.50 3.01
CA ALA A 869 -11.82 37.39 4.00
C ALA A 869 -12.08 38.83 3.50
N GLY A 870 -11.60 39.19 2.31
CA GLY A 870 -11.79 40.52 1.72
C GLY A 870 -13.16 40.70 1.09
N ASN A 871 -13.98 41.59 1.66
CA ASN A 871 -15.16 42.12 0.97
C ASN A 871 -14.70 43.16 -0.07
N GLY A 872 -15.34 43.23 -1.23
CA GLY A 872 -14.73 43.74 -2.45
C GLY A 872 -14.44 45.25 -2.52
N THR A 873 -13.33 45.57 -3.20
CA THR A 873 -13.14 46.79 -4.00
C THR A 873 -12.45 46.37 -5.31
N ASN A 874 -12.93 46.88 -6.44
CA ASN A 874 -12.36 46.60 -7.77
C ASN A 874 -10.92 47.14 -7.89
N ASP A 875 -10.13 46.47 -8.72
CA ASP A 875 -9.49 47.09 -9.88
C ASP A 875 -9.42 45.98 -10.95
N ASP A 876 -9.71 46.32 -12.20
CA ASP A 876 -10.06 45.36 -13.27
C ASP A 876 -8.84 44.96 -14.15
N ASP A 877 -8.96 43.84 -14.88
CA ASP A 877 -8.27 43.49 -16.15
C ASP A 877 -8.58 42.00 -16.51
N ASP A 878 -9.71 41.80 -17.20
CA ASP A 878 -10.03 40.90 -18.35
C ASP A 878 -9.40 39.46 -18.44
N ASP A 879 -10.10 38.37 -18.83
CA ASP A 879 -11.49 38.15 -19.24
C ASP A 879 -11.92 36.65 -19.05
N ASP A 880 -13.15 36.47 -18.58
CA ASP A 880 -14.29 35.53 -18.85
C ASP A 880 -14.17 34.42 -19.96
N ASP A 881 -15.10 33.46 -20.15
CA ASP A 881 -16.55 33.25 -19.84
C ASP A 881 -16.86 31.70 -19.85
N GLU A 882 -17.93 31.03 -19.38
CA GLU A 882 -19.26 31.35 -18.78
C GLU A 882 -19.71 30.13 -17.90
N SER A 883 -20.91 30.21 -17.30
CA SER A 883 -21.88 29.10 -17.12
C SER A 883 -21.94 28.30 -15.79
N GLU A 884 -22.74 28.83 -14.86
CA GLU A 884 -23.44 28.03 -13.84
C GLU A 884 -24.69 27.33 -14.41
N THR A 885 -25.20 26.28 -13.75
CA THR A 885 -26.64 26.22 -13.36
C THR A 885 -27.00 25.10 -12.38
N ASP A 886 -28.00 25.39 -11.54
CA ASP A 886 -28.83 24.52 -10.66
C ASP A 886 -28.19 23.25 -10.04
N ARG A 887 -27.91 23.32 -8.73
CA ARG A 887 -27.95 22.16 -7.83
C ARG A 887 -28.88 22.35 -6.64
N ARG A 888 -30.16 22.03 -6.85
CA ARG A 888 -31.18 21.73 -5.84
C ARG A 888 -30.60 21.12 -4.55
N HIS A 889 -31.01 21.65 -3.41
CA HIS A 889 -30.58 21.17 -2.10
C HIS A 889 -30.90 19.67 -1.91
N LYS A 890 -29.85 18.84 -1.85
CA LYS A 890 -29.91 17.53 -1.18
C LYS A 890 -29.35 17.69 0.23
N THR A 891 -30.23 17.61 1.22
CA THR A 891 -29.85 17.63 2.64
C THR A 891 -29.01 16.38 2.96
N VAL A 892 -27.70 16.54 2.96
CA VAL A 892 -26.77 15.46 3.36
C VAL A 892 -26.94 15.21 4.85
N LYS A 893 -27.25 13.97 5.22
CA LYS A 893 -27.42 13.58 6.64
C LYS A 893 -26.10 13.77 7.37
N LEU A 894 -26.16 14.43 8.54
CA LEU A 894 -25.03 14.47 9.48
C LEU A 894 -24.63 13.03 9.87
N GLY A 895 -23.34 12.83 10.17
CA GLY A 895 -22.82 11.55 10.62
C GLY A 895 -23.54 11.07 11.89
N LYS A 896 -24.04 9.83 11.87
CA LYS A 896 -24.72 9.24 13.04
C LYS A 896 -23.68 8.54 13.92
N CYS A 897 -23.74 8.76 15.24
CA CYS A 897 -23.00 7.92 16.18
C CYS A 897 -23.41 6.44 16.03
N LEU A 898 -22.43 5.54 15.93
CA LEU A 898 -22.63 4.11 15.65
C LEU A 898 -22.22 3.19 16.83
N LEU A 899 -22.17 3.71 18.06
CA LEU A 899 -21.78 2.97 19.26
C LEU A 899 -22.80 2.99 20.41
N THR A 900 -23.94 3.67 20.27
CA THR A 900 -24.98 3.76 21.32
C THR A 900 -26.39 3.58 20.77
N ASP A 901 -26.78 2.34 20.46
CA ASP A 901 -28.20 1.99 20.30
C ASP A 901 -28.86 1.87 21.68
N THR A 902 -29.16 3.02 22.29
CA THR A 902 -30.08 3.12 23.44
C THR A 902 -30.67 4.53 23.47
N PRO A 903 -32.00 4.71 23.33
CA PRO A 903 -32.60 6.03 23.26
C PRO A 903 -32.74 6.66 24.66
N MET A 904 -31.89 7.63 24.98
CA MET A 904 -32.22 8.65 25.98
C MET A 904 -32.75 9.89 25.26
N GLY A 905 -33.99 10.28 25.59
CA GLY A 905 -34.68 11.40 24.95
C GLY A 905 -34.14 12.76 25.43
N PRO A 906 -34.40 13.85 24.66
CA PRO A 906 -33.93 15.17 25.01
C PRO A 906 -34.79 15.82 26.11
N THR A 907 -34.14 16.39 27.12
CA THR A 907 -34.70 17.43 27.99
C THR A 907 -33.72 18.60 28.07
N PRO A 908 -34.16 19.85 27.80
CA PRO A 908 -33.29 21.01 27.86
C PRO A 908 -32.95 21.40 29.29
N ILE A 909 -31.81 22.08 29.47
CA ILE A 909 -31.36 22.57 30.78
C ILE A 909 -32.15 23.81 31.18
N THR A 910 -32.81 23.76 32.33
CA THR A 910 -33.21 24.93 33.12
C THR A 910 -32.70 24.81 34.55
N SER A 911 -32.58 25.95 35.22
CA SER A 911 -31.77 26.13 36.43
C SER A 911 -32.45 25.72 37.76
N THR A 912 -31.64 25.73 38.81
CA THR A 912 -31.96 25.81 40.27
C THR A 912 -31.93 24.53 41.15
N SER A 913 -30.92 24.54 42.04
CA SER A 913 -30.97 24.20 43.49
C SER A 913 -31.46 22.85 44.05
N PHE A 914 -30.50 22.17 44.71
CA PHE A 914 -30.56 21.59 46.07
C PHE A 914 -31.14 20.17 46.37
N LYS A 915 -30.41 19.52 47.31
CA LYS A 915 -30.76 18.40 48.21
C LYS A 915 -30.65 16.96 47.68
N LEU A 916 -30.66 16.02 48.63
CA LEU A 916 -29.98 14.71 48.60
C LEU A 916 -30.78 13.66 49.39
N ALA A 917 -30.60 12.37 49.04
CA ALA A 917 -31.07 11.15 49.73
C ALA A 917 -32.59 10.83 49.68
N PRO A 918 -33.03 9.57 49.94
CA PRO A 918 -32.30 8.30 50.13
C PRO A 918 -32.70 7.18 49.13
N SER A 919 -32.38 5.91 49.44
CA SER A 919 -32.34 4.73 48.54
C SER A 919 -33.49 3.70 48.70
N ALA A 920 -33.60 2.78 47.70
CA ALA A 920 -34.13 1.38 47.71
C ALA A 920 -35.38 1.11 46.84
N PRO A 921 -35.69 -0.15 46.44
CA PRO A 921 -34.84 -1.33 46.17
C PRO A 921 -35.09 -1.97 44.76
N LEU A 922 -34.40 -3.09 44.45
CA LEU A 922 -34.51 -3.86 43.20
C LEU A 922 -35.73 -4.81 43.13
N ILE A 923 -36.28 -5.01 41.92
CA ILE A 923 -37.23 -6.09 41.59
C ILE A 923 -36.83 -6.74 40.25
N GLN A 924 -36.91 -8.08 40.16
CA GLN A 924 -36.63 -8.87 38.94
C GLN A 924 -37.94 -9.35 38.25
N PRO A 925 -38.03 -9.35 36.91
CA PRO A 925 -39.12 -10.03 36.18
C PRO A 925 -38.92 -11.56 36.11
N LYS A 926 -40.02 -12.31 36.08
CA LYS A 926 -40.04 -13.78 35.96
C LYS A 926 -40.08 -14.25 34.49
N LEU A 927 -39.56 -15.45 34.23
CA LEU A 927 -39.89 -16.22 33.02
C LEU A 927 -41.31 -16.83 33.10
N LEU A 928 -41.89 -17.12 31.94
CA LEU A 928 -43.06 -17.99 31.74
C LEU A 928 -42.81 -18.91 30.53
N ILE A 929 -43.39 -20.11 30.53
CA ILE A 929 -43.01 -21.22 29.62
C ILE A 929 -44.24 -21.95 29.05
N SER A 930 -44.20 -22.25 27.76
CA SER A 930 -44.92 -23.34 27.06
C SER A 930 -44.09 -23.71 25.81
N ALA A 931 -43.67 -24.96 25.52
CA ALA A 931 -44.41 -26.20 25.25
C ALA A 931 -45.36 -26.08 24.03
N SER A 932 -45.33 -26.90 22.96
CA SER A 932 -44.44 -28.01 22.50
C SER A 932 -44.67 -28.23 20.95
N SER A 933 -44.19 -29.23 20.17
CA SER A 933 -43.47 -30.50 20.38
C SER A 933 -42.69 -31.01 19.13
N THR A 934 -41.89 -32.07 19.34
CA THR A 934 -41.36 -33.14 18.44
C THR A 934 -41.58 -33.18 16.91
N ALA A 935 -40.47 -33.23 16.13
CA ALA A 935 -40.26 -34.12 14.95
C ALA A 935 -38.75 -34.17 14.54
N PRO A 936 -38.21 -35.28 13.99
CA PRO A 936 -36.75 -35.45 13.74
C PRO A 936 -36.27 -35.17 12.30
N LYS A 937 -34.95 -34.95 12.14
CA LYS A 937 -34.24 -34.82 10.84
C LYS A 937 -33.44 -36.09 10.47
N PRO A 938 -33.23 -36.41 9.18
CA PRO A 938 -32.47 -37.60 8.74
C PRO A 938 -30.94 -37.43 8.82
N LYS A 939 -30.21 -38.56 8.84
CA LYS A 939 -28.74 -38.63 8.79
C LYS A 939 -28.21 -38.73 7.34
N PRO A 940 -27.06 -38.14 7.00
CA PRO A 940 -26.25 -38.60 5.87
C PRO A 940 -25.54 -39.93 6.18
N LYS A 941 -25.17 -40.69 5.14
CA LYS A 941 -24.33 -41.91 5.25
C LYS A 941 -22.91 -41.62 4.78
N ASN A 942 -21.94 -42.35 5.34
CA ASN A 942 -20.64 -42.56 4.70
C ASN A 942 -20.80 -43.54 3.53
N CYS A 943 -20.01 -43.34 2.46
CA CYS A 943 -19.53 -44.41 1.58
C CYS A 943 -18.08 -44.12 1.20
N LEU A 944 -17.29 -45.17 1.02
CA LEU A 944 -15.94 -45.14 0.47
C LEU A 944 -16.00 -45.54 -1.01
N LEU A 945 -15.28 -44.82 -1.87
CA LEU A 945 -14.46 -45.34 -2.96
C LEU A 945 -13.56 -44.21 -3.50
#